data_AF-A0A1J4YS16-F1
#
_entry.id   AF-A0A1J4YS16-F1
#
_cell.length_a   1.000
_cell.length_b   1.000
_cell.length_c   1.000
_cell.angle_alpha   90.00
_cell.angle_beta   90.00
_cell.angle_gamma   90.00
#
_symmetry.space_group_name_H-M   'P 1'
#
loop_
_entity.id
_entity.type
_entity.pdbx_description
1 polymer ?
#
loop_
_entity_poly.entity_id
_entity_poly.type
_entity_poly.pdbx_seq_one_letter_code
_entity_poly.pdbx_strand_id
1 'polypeptide(L)'
;MTTDLHPFANPGRTKLSLVSRGVALPQGLPEASRWVAQANATETVVDIRLASGHLCTVPVGQPYTERSAYALQWNEQGFSLACAGEVERVQLVETPGFYHKETRSGARMGSISSLHDRLLMLYPTMGCGFFAKPGSACLYCQYDSMLNEEEPPVHDPLDLVEVVRAAQAEREIDTVYLYNGFAPGADAGLRRLLPVIALLRRHLPHQQIALETVAPTDLDVLEELYDAGVDIFVCNLEVHEEERFAGICPGKAANGGQARIWETLHHACSVFRPGTVVSHLIVGLEPLDSTVEGMKCMVEAGIVPLLVPFRPLPGTPLQDEPLPSLDNVEQALLIQSELLIRSGIPTHRLRDMGRVLTPMESRVLDGVQPTINQRFTISSTGRKLESWSDTLRRYLLHLHRKQSDASAGDKGIRRRKRALSILLHQSVPFMLLALAALTTAGLLQLPAPEGLTTPGWRALIVFALCLTLWVSQLLPLSVTSLMGMALLPLLGAMPAGDVYAMFGNKAVFFILGAFILAAGIMKSGLSEHLALAVFDRFGQTPRKLLLSMLLLPALMSCFMPEHAVAAVLLPIVWSIVHGLGLKPGNRYAMAMFLAMAWGAVIGGVMTLLGGARGPLAMAIVDEMTGQGFSFVDWTLAAGPVVLGVLFVAALLLLKFAPHHEIDMQGARHRIEERRLQLGRLEMRGKIMALLMLATTAAWIFLGDTLGLASIALIAVVAMFALRIVGWQEIQQHIDWSVVLMYGGAIAVAKSLEKTGAAEWVALGFWPDGLTGIMVLALVALLTMLLTEGISNSAAVAIVLPIAIPLATLAGIDPVTMALAVGIVSGFAFMLPMGTPANAMVFGTGYVQMRYMLLMGSQLMVVALGLFVIVAAFWWPLLKGFGE
;
A
#
# COMPACT_ATOMS: atom_id res chain seq x y z
N MET A 1 42.20 31.87 -11.55
CA MET A 1 42.09 31.27 -12.89
C MET A 1 42.55 29.83 -12.76
N THR A 2 41.64 28.86 -12.92
CA THR A 2 41.89 27.44 -12.60
C THR A 2 42.77 26.74 -13.63
N THR A 3 43.60 25.84 -13.10
CA THR A 3 44.63 24.98 -13.68
C THR A 3 44.09 23.75 -14.45
N ASP A 4 42.86 23.77 -14.96
CA ASP A 4 42.31 22.61 -15.68
C ASP A 4 42.61 22.70 -17.18
N LEU A 5 43.79 22.23 -17.57
CA LEU A 5 44.03 21.77 -18.94
C LEU A 5 43.17 20.50 -19.13
N HIS A 6 42.10 20.56 -19.92
CA HIS A 6 41.13 19.48 -20.18
C HIS A 6 40.07 19.20 -19.07
N PRO A 7 39.13 20.13 -18.80
CA PRO A 7 38.11 20.02 -17.75
C PRO A 7 37.11 18.86 -17.90
N PHE A 8 37.05 18.22 -19.07
CA PHE A 8 36.16 17.09 -19.36
C PHE A 8 36.90 15.73 -19.46
N ALA A 9 38.23 15.70 -19.28
CA ALA A 9 39.01 14.46 -19.42
C ALA A 9 38.75 13.43 -18.32
N ASN A 10 38.41 13.88 -17.10
CA ASN A 10 38.05 13.01 -15.97
C ASN A 10 36.63 13.35 -15.49
N PRO A 11 35.64 12.48 -15.73
CA PRO A 11 34.25 12.71 -15.30
C PRO A 11 34.07 12.97 -13.80
N GLY A 12 34.90 12.38 -12.95
CA GLY A 12 34.87 12.61 -11.50
C GLY A 12 35.30 14.02 -11.14
N ARG A 13 36.36 14.53 -11.79
CA ARG A 13 36.85 15.91 -11.61
C ARG A 13 35.86 16.93 -12.18
N THR A 14 35.23 16.61 -13.33
CA THR A 14 34.13 17.42 -13.89
C THR A 14 32.96 17.50 -12.91
N LYS A 15 32.50 16.35 -12.36
CA LYS A 15 31.44 16.31 -11.34
C LYS A 15 31.84 17.12 -10.09
N LEU A 16 33.05 16.93 -9.59
CA LEU A 16 33.56 17.67 -8.42
C LEU A 16 33.48 19.18 -8.63
N SER A 17 33.96 19.65 -9.77
CA SER A 17 33.99 21.07 -10.11
C SER A 17 32.58 21.66 -10.22
N LEU A 18 31.68 20.96 -10.92
CA LEU A 18 30.29 21.38 -11.07
C LEU A 18 29.55 21.43 -9.72
N VAL A 19 29.68 20.40 -8.90
CA VAL A 19 28.99 20.36 -7.59
C VAL A 19 29.54 21.40 -6.61
N SER A 20 30.85 21.69 -6.67
CA SER A 20 31.50 22.63 -5.77
C SER A 20 31.34 24.09 -6.18
N ARG A 21 31.40 24.38 -7.49
CA ARG A 21 31.45 25.76 -8.02
C ARG A 21 30.21 26.16 -8.80
N GLY A 22 29.32 25.22 -9.07
CA GLY A 22 28.13 25.42 -9.88
C GLY A 22 28.42 25.74 -11.33
N VAL A 23 27.39 26.19 -12.04
CA VAL A 23 27.46 26.57 -13.45
C VAL A 23 26.78 27.91 -13.68
N ALA A 24 27.36 28.74 -14.55
CA ALA A 24 26.71 29.96 -15.02
C ALA A 24 25.58 29.61 -16.00
N LEU A 25 24.37 30.08 -15.73
CA LEU A 25 23.22 29.87 -16.61
C LEU A 25 23.28 30.76 -17.86
N PRO A 26 22.75 30.32 -19.01
CA PRO A 26 22.67 31.15 -20.21
C PRO A 26 21.63 32.27 -20.02
N GLN A 27 21.85 33.40 -20.68
CA GLN A 27 20.81 34.44 -20.78
C GLN A 27 19.60 33.89 -21.54
N GLY A 28 18.45 33.79 -20.88
CA GLY A 28 17.20 33.31 -21.50
C GLY A 28 17.06 31.80 -21.60
N LEU A 29 17.38 31.06 -20.53
CA LEU A 29 17.10 29.61 -20.44
C LEU A 29 15.60 29.33 -20.73
N PRO A 30 15.26 28.58 -21.79
CA PRO A 30 13.88 28.31 -22.14
C PRO A 30 13.22 27.44 -21.07
N GLU A 31 12.00 27.82 -20.66
CA GLU A 31 11.24 27.12 -19.61
C GLU A 31 12.08 26.89 -18.34
N ALA A 32 12.76 27.92 -17.81
CA ALA A 32 13.67 27.76 -16.68
C ALA A 32 13.06 27.00 -15.47
N SER A 33 11.76 27.16 -15.22
CA SER A 33 11.03 26.44 -14.17
C SER A 33 10.93 24.92 -14.36
N ARG A 34 11.17 24.41 -15.57
CA ARG A 34 11.22 22.98 -15.91
C ARG A 34 12.56 22.32 -15.54
N TRP A 35 13.62 23.11 -15.44
CA TRP A 35 15.00 22.61 -15.26
C TRP A 35 15.60 23.01 -13.91
N VAL A 36 15.19 24.17 -13.39
CA VAL A 36 15.72 24.73 -12.15
C VAL A 36 14.79 24.38 -11.00
N ALA A 37 15.32 23.62 -10.03
CA ALA A 37 14.64 23.30 -8.78
C ALA A 37 15.23 24.12 -7.63
N GLN A 38 14.40 24.43 -6.64
CA GLN A 38 14.88 24.91 -5.35
C GLN A 38 15.36 23.69 -4.54
N ALA A 39 16.64 23.68 -4.14
CA ALA A 39 17.21 22.57 -3.37
C ALA A 39 17.08 22.77 -1.86
N ASN A 40 17.14 24.03 -1.42
CA ASN A 40 16.90 24.46 -0.05
C ASN A 40 16.40 25.92 -0.06
N ALA A 41 16.31 26.52 1.13
CA ALA A 41 16.06 27.94 1.38
C ALA A 41 16.49 28.92 0.26
N THR A 42 17.73 28.84 -0.18
CA THR A 42 18.36 29.88 -0.99
C THR A 42 19.09 29.37 -2.22
N GLU A 43 19.49 28.10 -2.22
CA GLU A 43 20.20 27.48 -3.33
C GLU A 43 19.21 26.87 -4.32
N THR A 44 19.33 27.29 -5.57
CA THR A 44 18.69 26.63 -6.71
C THR A 44 19.70 25.72 -7.40
N VAL A 45 19.20 24.64 -7.98
CA VAL A 45 20.02 23.61 -8.62
C VAL A 45 19.44 23.22 -9.96
N VAL A 46 20.31 22.71 -10.82
CA VAL A 46 19.96 22.01 -12.05
C VAL A 46 20.59 20.63 -12.00
N ASP A 47 19.81 19.60 -12.31
CA ASP A 47 20.32 18.24 -12.44
C ASP A 47 20.87 18.03 -13.86
N ILE A 48 22.17 17.76 -13.96
CA ILE A 48 22.90 17.56 -15.21
C ILE A 48 23.43 16.13 -15.28
N ARG A 49 23.10 15.42 -16.35
CA ARG A 49 23.73 14.13 -16.67
C ARG A 49 24.86 14.35 -17.67
N LEU A 50 26.08 14.04 -17.25
CA LEU A 50 27.29 14.11 -18.07
C LEU A 50 27.26 13.06 -19.19
N ALA A 51 28.08 13.23 -20.23
CA ALA A 51 28.20 12.25 -21.33
C ALA A 51 28.65 10.85 -20.84
N SER A 52 29.40 10.82 -19.73
CA SER A 52 29.80 9.61 -19.02
C SER A 52 28.65 8.89 -18.29
N GLY A 53 27.46 9.48 -18.21
CA GLY A 53 26.27 8.95 -17.54
C GLY A 53 26.09 9.40 -16.08
N HIS A 54 27.12 9.98 -15.46
CA HIS A 54 27.07 10.48 -14.08
C HIS A 54 26.07 11.63 -13.92
N LEU A 55 25.23 11.58 -12.88
CA LEU A 55 24.35 12.69 -12.52
C LEU A 55 25.06 13.65 -11.55
N CYS A 56 24.90 14.94 -11.82
CA CYS A 56 25.39 16.03 -11.00
C CYS A 56 24.21 16.94 -10.64
N THR A 57 23.91 17.12 -9.36
CA THR A 57 23.03 18.21 -8.91
C THR A 57 23.89 19.46 -8.76
N VAL A 58 23.77 20.38 -9.71
CA VAL A 58 24.69 21.52 -9.89
C VAL A 58 24.04 22.80 -9.35
N PRO A 59 24.68 23.52 -8.41
CA PRO A 59 24.22 24.82 -7.95
C PRO A 59 24.18 25.86 -9.07
N VAL A 60 23.14 26.69 -9.07
CA VAL A 60 22.95 27.80 -10.00
C VAL A 60 22.37 29.03 -9.29
N GLY A 61 22.46 30.19 -9.95
CA GLY A 61 21.79 31.42 -9.50
C GLY A 61 22.36 32.05 -8.24
N GLN A 62 23.57 31.66 -7.83
CA GLN A 62 24.31 32.28 -6.71
C GLN A 62 25.47 33.15 -7.22
N PRO A 63 25.92 34.16 -6.45
CA PRO A 63 27.04 35.02 -6.84
C PRO A 63 28.34 34.28 -7.20
N TYR A 64 28.63 33.15 -6.55
CA TYR A 64 29.80 32.33 -6.88
C TYR A 64 29.61 31.47 -8.14
N THR A 65 28.36 31.08 -8.46
CA THR A 65 28.04 30.29 -9.67
C THR A 65 28.12 31.13 -10.94
N GLU A 66 27.79 32.42 -10.87
CA GLU A 66 27.96 33.37 -11.99
C GLU A 66 29.44 33.57 -12.37
N ARG A 67 30.34 33.36 -11.40
CA ARG A 67 31.80 33.41 -11.60
C ARG A 67 32.40 32.04 -11.89
N SER A 68 31.57 31.01 -12.08
CA SER A 68 32.04 29.66 -12.41
C SER A 68 32.76 29.65 -13.76
N ALA A 69 33.79 28.81 -13.86
CA ALA A 69 34.47 28.56 -15.13
C ALA A 69 33.59 27.78 -16.12
N TYR A 70 32.55 27.10 -15.62
CA TYR A 70 31.58 26.38 -16.43
C TYR A 70 30.41 27.29 -16.77
N ALA A 71 30.09 27.37 -18.07
CA ALA A 71 28.89 28.01 -18.58
C ALA A 71 28.00 26.98 -19.27
N LEU A 72 26.72 26.95 -18.91
CA LEU A 72 25.71 26.15 -19.59
C LEU A 72 25.28 26.90 -20.86
N GLN A 73 25.35 26.21 -22.00
CA GLN A 73 24.95 26.73 -23.30
C GLN A 73 23.77 25.92 -23.83
N TRP A 74 22.90 26.58 -24.59
CA TRP A 74 21.74 25.97 -25.22
C TRP A 74 21.68 26.35 -26.70
N ASN A 75 21.40 25.38 -27.56
CA ASN A 75 21.14 25.56 -28.99
C ASN A 75 20.04 24.60 -29.46
N GLU A 76 19.67 24.66 -30.75
CA GLU A 76 18.66 23.77 -31.34
C GLU A 76 18.99 22.27 -31.23
N GLN A 77 20.25 21.92 -30.97
CA GLN A 77 20.74 20.53 -30.83
C GLN A 77 20.79 20.04 -29.38
N GLY A 78 20.43 20.87 -28.39
CA GLY A 78 20.37 20.51 -26.96
C GLY A 78 21.23 21.38 -26.06
N PHE A 79 21.64 20.81 -24.92
CA PHE A 79 22.44 21.50 -23.89
C PHE A 79 23.91 21.06 -23.93
N SER A 80 24.81 22.00 -23.66
CA SER A 80 26.25 21.72 -23.55
C SER A 80 26.91 22.54 -22.45
N LEU A 81 27.94 21.99 -21.81
CA LEU A 81 28.81 22.70 -20.87
C LEU A 81 30.04 23.22 -21.61
N ALA A 82 30.36 24.50 -21.42
CA ALA A 82 31.58 25.12 -21.93
C ALA A 82 32.51 25.50 -20.77
N CYS A 83 33.78 25.09 -20.85
CA CYS A 83 34.82 25.46 -19.88
C CYS A 83 36.19 25.48 -20.57
N ALA A 84 36.99 26.53 -20.32
CA ALA A 84 38.36 26.66 -20.83
C ALA A 84 38.55 26.44 -22.35
N GLY A 85 37.52 26.74 -23.16
CA GLY A 85 37.54 26.57 -24.62
C GLY A 85 37.10 25.18 -25.12
N GLU A 86 36.82 24.24 -24.21
CA GLU A 86 36.23 22.93 -24.53
C GLU A 86 34.71 22.95 -24.32
N VAL A 87 34.00 22.08 -25.05
CA VAL A 87 32.55 21.92 -24.97
C VAL A 87 32.17 20.44 -24.90
N GLU A 88 31.37 20.06 -23.92
CA GLU A 88 30.80 18.72 -23.78
C GLU A 88 29.26 18.77 -23.84
N ARG A 89 28.64 17.88 -24.62
CA ARG A 89 27.17 17.75 -24.65
C ARG A 89 26.68 17.08 -23.37
N VAL A 90 25.63 17.64 -22.78
CA VAL A 90 25.02 17.14 -21.54
C VAL A 90 23.51 17.04 -21.66
N GLN A 91 22.91 16.24 -20.80
CA GLN A 91 21.46 16.15 -20.69
C GLN A 91 20.98 16.83 -19.40
N LEU A 92 20.10 17.81 -19.52
CA LEU A 92 19.36 18.33 -18.36
C LEU A 92 18.26 17.35 -17.96
N VAL A 93 18.11 17.15 -16.67
CA VAL A 93 17.04 16.35 -16.09
C VAL A 93 15.95 17.29 -15.60
N GLU A 94 14.71 17.00 -16.00
CA GLU A 94 13.55 17.82 -15.61
C GLU A 94 13.32 17.80 -14.10
N THR A 95 12.79 18.89 -13.57
CA THR A 95 12.38 18.94 -12.17
C THR A 95 11.23 17.96 -11.90
N PRO A 96 11.21 17.23 -10.77
CA PRO A 96 10.12 16.33 -10.44
C PRO A 96 8.75 17.02 -10.40
N GLY A 97 7.75 16.42 -11.05
CA GLY A 97 6.40 16.98 -11.13
C GLY A 97 5.70 17.03 -9.77
N PHE A 98 6.05 16.11 -8.86
CA PHE A 98 5.46 16.10 -7.52
C PHE A 98 5.78 17.34 -6.69
N TYR A 99 6.85 18.10 -6.99
CA TYR A 99 7.16 19.34 -6.28
C TYR A 99 6.04 20.38 -6.34
N HIS A 100 5.17 20.31 -7.34
CA HIS A 100 4.04 21.21 -7.53
C HIS A 100 2.74 20.70 -6.89
N LYS A 101 2.73 19.48 -6.35
CA LYS A 101 1.58 18.90 -5.65
C LYS A 101 1.53 19.40 -4.20
N GLU A 102 0.34 19.39 -3.64
CA GLU A 102 0.09 19.69 -2.23
C GLU A 102 -0.19 18.41 -1.46
N THR A 103 0.28 18.36 -0.20
CA THR A 103 -0.08 17.31 0.74
C THR A 103 -1.49 17.54 1.28
N ARG A 104 -2.02 16.56 2.02
CA ARG A 104 -3.32 16.66 2.68
C ARG A 104 -3.49 17.85 3.63
N SER A 105 -2.39 18.36 4.20
CA SER A 105 -2.38 19.54 5.07
C SER A 105 -2.28 20.86 4.31
N GLY A 106 -2.10 20.81 2.98
CA GLY A 106 -1.92 21.98 2.12
C GLY A 106 -0.46 22.41 1.95
N ALA A 107 0.52 21.66 2.46
CA ALA A 107 1.93 21.98 2.25
C ALA A 107 2.36 21.59 0.83
N ARG A 108 3.11 22.47 0.15
CA ARG A 108 3.69 22.14 -1.16
C ARG A 108 4.76 21.06 -0.97
N MET A 109 4.67 19.94 -1.68
CA MET A 109 5.60 18.82 -1.48
C MET A 109 7.08 19.22 -1.70
N GLY A 110 7.35 20.12 -2.65
CA GLY A 110 8.69 20.65 -2.90
C GLY A 110 9.23 21.60 -1.82
N SER A 111 8.41 22.08 -0.89
CA SER A 111 8.90 22.89 0.25
C SER A 111 9.33 22.03 1.44
N ILE A 112 8.96 20.74 1.47
CA ILE A 112 9.26 19.81 2.56
C ILE A 112 10.14 18.63 2.09
N SER A 113 10.62 18.68 0.84
CA SER A 113 11.49 17.66 0.28
C SER A 113 12.34 18.15 -0.89
N SER A 114 13.44 17.45 -1.13
CA SER A 114 14.20 17.56 -2.38
C SER A 114 14.72 16.20 -2.81
N LEU A 115 14.67 15.92 -4.11
CA LEU A 115 15.08 14.68 -4.75
C LEU A 115 16.35 14.94 -5.57
N HIS A 116 17.41 14.18 -5.26
CA HIS A 116 18.69 14.23 -5.92
C HIS A 116 19.04 12.83 -6.45
N ASP A 117 18.83 12.60 -7.75
CA ASP A 117 18.85 11.27 -8.37
C ASP A 117 17.90 10.28 -7.67
N ARG A 118 18.44 9.41 -6.82
CA ARG A 118 17.79 8.33 -6.08
C ARG A 118 17.74 8.59 -4.57
N LEU A 119 18.24 9.76 -4.15
CA LEU A 119 18.25 10.25 -2.76
C LEU A 119 17.09 11.24 -2.57
N LEU A 120 16.08 10.86 -1.81
CA LEU A 120 15.00 11.76 -1.41
C LEU A 120 15.32 12.34 -0.03
N MET A 121 15.64 13.64 0.03
CA MET A 121 15.75 14.38 1.28
C MET A 121 14.36 14.84 1.73
N LEU A 122 14.05 14.62 3.00
CA LEU A 122 12.83 15.09 3.66
C LEU A 122 13.22 15.99 4.83
N TYR A 123 12.45 17.05 5.01
CA TYR A 123 12.63 18.02 6.10
C TYR A 123 11.51 17.79 7.14
N PRO A 124 11.69 16.92 8.16
CA PRO A 124 10.63 16.62 9.11
C PRO A 124 10.31 17.80 10.02
N THR A 125 11.31 18.62 10.37
CA THR A 125 11.15 19.84 11.17
C THR A 125 11.06 21.06 10.27
N MET A 126 10.18 21.99 10.60
CA MET A 126 10.05 23.29 9.92
C MET A 126 11.15 24.29 10.33
N GLY A 127 12.26 23.88 10.94
CA GLY A 127 13.26 24.80 11.47
C GLY A 127 14.38 24.10 12.25
N CYS A 128 15.31 24.89 12.77
CA CYS A 128 16.33 24.46 13.71
C CYS A 128 16.40 25.47 14.88
N GLY A 129 16.28 24.99 16.12
CA GLY A 129 16.19 25.81 17.33
C GLY A 129 17.39 26.73 17.58
N PHE A 130 18.54 26.48 16.94
CA PHE A 130 19.68 27.41 16.99
C PHE A 130 19.41 28.74 16.29
N PHE A 131 18.45 28.80 15.35
CA PHE A 131 18.04 30.05 14.71
C PHE A 131 17.12 30.90 15.59
N ALA A 132 16.54 30.33 16.66
CA ALA A 132 15.72 31.08 17.61
C ALA A 132 16.53 32.04 18.49
N LYS A 133 17.83 31.75 18.68
CA LYS A 133 18.74 32.54 19.53
C LYS A 133 19.77 33.28 18.67
N PRO A 134 19.82 34.62 18.72
CA PRO A 134 20.84 35.40 18.02
C PRO A 134 22.26 34.90 18.34
N GLY A 135 23.07 34.68 17.30
CA GLY A 135 24.46 34.22 17.44
C GLY A 135 24.64 32.73 17.76
N SER A 136 23.57 31.93 17.83
CA SER A 136 23.68 30.47 18.05
C SER A 136 23.65 29.64 16.77
N ALA A 137 23.14 30.19 15.65
CA ALA A 137 23.12 29.51 14.36
C ALA A 137 24.54 29.28 13.81
N CYS A 138 24.75 28.17 13.10
CA CYS A 138 26.01 27.91 12.42
C CYS A 138 26.25 28.94 11.30
N LEU A 139 27.45 29.49 11.22
CA LEU A 139 27.77 30.65 10.36
C LEU A 139 27.70 30.35 8.85
N TYR A 140 27.69 29.08 8.45
CA TYR A 140 27.53 28.63 7.05
C TYR A 140 26.09 28.18 6.72
N CYS A 141 25.21 28.04 7.71
CA CYS A 141 23.92 27.39 7.56
C CYS A 141 22.81 28.41 7.31
N GLN A 142 21.79 28.00 6.55
CA GLN A 142 20.59 28.80 6.32
C GLN A 142 19.36 27.89 6.34
N TYR A 143 18.37 28.26 7.14
CA TYR A 143 17.05 27.61 7.20
C TYR A 143 16.02 28.67 6.81
N ASP A 144 15.26 28.44 5.73
CA ASP A 144 14.17 29.32 5.33
C ASP A 144 12.90 28.86 6.04
N SER A 145 12.88 29.15 7.34
CA SER A 145 11.71 28.95 8.16
C SER A 145 11.14 30.30 8.54
N MET A 146 9.85 30.50 8.25
CA MET A 146 9.05 31.60 8.79
C MET A 146 8.88 31.49 10.33
N LEU A 147 9.36 30.39 10.95
CA LEU A 147 9.18 30.01 12.34
C LEU A 147 10.55 29.65 12.98
N ASN A 148 11.32 30.68 13.34
CA ASN A 148 12.54 30.53 14.17
C ASN A 148 12.17 30.32 15.65
N GLU A 149 11.38 29.28 15.91
CA GLU A 149 10.97 28.88 17.26
C GLU A 149 12.08 28.07 17.94
N GLU A 150 12.21 28.18 19.27
CA GLU A 150 13.21 27.40 20.02
C GLU A 150 13.00 25.91 19.81
N GLU A 151 11.74 25.45 19.81
CA GLU A 151 11.36 24.09 19.50
C GLU A 151 10.59 24.06 18.16
N PRO A 152 11.25 23.79 17.02
CA PRO A 152 10.60 23.81 15.72
C PRO A 152 9.43 22.81 15.63
N PRO A 153 8.32 23.19 14.98
CA PRO A 153 7.22 22.27 14.72
C PRO A 153 7.65 21.19 13.72
N VAL A 154 7.07 19.99 13.86
CA VAL A 154 7.32 18.83 13.00
C VAL A 154 6.13 18.68 12.06
N HIS A 155 6.38 18.44 10.77
CA HIS A 155 5.33 18.17 9.79
C HIS A 155 4.52 16.93 10.17
N ASP A 156 3.27 16.85 9.71
CA ASP A 156 2.47 15.64 9.90
C ASP A 156 3.21 14.44 9.29
N PRO A 157 3.42 13.35 10.05
CA PRO A 157 4.03 12.13 9.50
C PRO A 157 3.40 11.65 8.19
N LEU A 158 2.10 11.86 8.00
CA LEU A 158 1.39 11.46 6.78
C LEU A 158 1.71 12.35 5.58
N ASP A 159 2.00 13.64 5.79
CA ASP A 159 2.46 14.53 4.71
C ASP A 159 3.78 14.02 4.14
N LEU A 160 4.71 13.62 5.01
CA LEU A 160 6.00 13.05 4.63
C LEU A 160 5.83 11.73 3.86
N VAL A 161 4.87 10.88 4.25
CA VAL A 161 4.54 9.65 3.51
C VAL A 161 3.95 9.96 2.14
N GLU A 162 3.09 10.97 2.01
CA GLU A 162 2.52 11.39 0.72
C GLU A 162 3.61 11.84 -0.24
N VAL A 163 4.58 12.62 0.24
CA VAL A 163 5.78 13.01 -0.53
C VAL A 163 6.55 11.77 -1.00
N VAL A 164 6.84 10.84 -0.09
CA VAL A 164 7.55 9.59 -0.45
C VAL A 164 6.82 8.83 -1.53
N ARG A 165 5.50 8.66 -1.42
CA ARG A 165 4.70 7.94 -2.42
C ARG A 165 4.65 8.68 -3.75
N ALA A 166 4.52 10.00 -3.73
CA ALA A 166 4.51 10.82 -4.93
C ALA A 166 5.86 10.78 -5.66
N ALA A 167 6.95 10.86 -4.90
CA ALA A 167 8.30 10.75 -5.45
C ALA A 167 8.58 9.34 -6.01
N GLN A 168 8.16 8.26 -5.32
CA GLN A 168 8.29 6.87 -5.80
C GLN A 168 7.47 6.59 -7.07
N ALA A 169 6.38 7.34 -7.30
CA ALA A 169 5.58 7.21 -8.51
C ALA A 169 6.28 7.80 -9.74
N GLU A 170 7.23 8.73 -9.54
CA GLU A 170 7.92 9.45 -10.61
C GLU A 170 9.37 8.97 -10.83
N ARG A 171 10.09 8.59 -9.77
CA ARG A 171 11.48 8.11 -9.84
C ARG A 171 11.75 6.95 -8.88
N GLU A 172 12.79 6.18 -9.19
CA GLU A 172 13.28 5.15 -8.28
C GLU A 172 14.05 5.79 -7.12
N ILE A 173 13.66 5.45 -5.89
CA ILE A 173 14.26 5.98 -4.65
C ILE A 173 14.95 4.83 -3.92
N ASP A 174 16.23 5.02 -3.60
CA ASP A 174 17.04 4.05 -2.86
C ASP A 174 17.20 4.43 -1.40
N THR A 175 17.34 5.73 -1.12
CA THR A 175 17.60 6.27 0.21
C THR A 175 16.69 7.45 0.48
N VAL A 176 16.02 7.42 1.63
CA VAL A 176 15.30 8.57 2.19
C VAL A 176 16.14 9.16 3.31
N TYR A 177 16.48 10.44 3.19
CA TYR A 177 17.39 11.15 4.07
C TYR A 177 16.60 12.19 4.88
N LEU A 178 16.50 11.98 6.19
CA LEU A 178 15.81 12.88 7.10
C LEU A 178 16.80 13.93 7.60
N TYR A 179 16.58 15.18 7.22
CA TYR A 179 17.42 16.31 7.64
C TYR A 179 16.78 17.01 8.84
N ASN A 180 17.21 16.67 10.06
CA ASN A 180 16.60 17.16 11.30
C ASN A 180 17.31 18.39 11.86
N GLY A 181 16.53 19.39 12.29
CA GLY A 181 17.02 20.51 13.08
C GLY A 181 17.24 20.17 14.57
N PHE A 182 17.80 21.11 15.32
CA PHE A 182 17.91 21.01 16.78
C PHE A 182 16.59 21.41 17.45
N ALA A 183 16.22 20.70 18.53
CA ALA A 183 15.20 21.15 19.48
C ALA A 183 15.72 21.04 20.92
N PRO A 184 15.33 21.94 21.84
CA PRO A 184 15.69 21.88 23.25
C PRO A 184 15.23 20.58 23.90
N GLY A 185 16.09 19.98 24.70
CA GLY A 185 15.79 18.74 25.41
C GLY A 185 16.99 17.79 25.44
N ALA A 186 16.90 16.75 26.27
CA ALA A 186 17.98 15.78 26.40
C ALA A 186 18.18 14.96 25.11
N ASP A 187 17.11 14.72 24.35
CA ASP A 187 17.13 13.92 23.11
C ASP A 187 17.29 14.77 21.84
N ALA A 188 17.53 16.08 21.97
CA ALA A 188 17.60 17.02 20.84
C ALA A 188 16.36 17.01 19.90
N GLY A 189 15.19 16.59 20.41
CA GLY A 189 13.94 16.45 19.65
C GLY A 189 13.80 15.14 18.86
N LEU A 190 14.73 14.20 19.00
CA LEU A 190 14.78 12.96 18.22
C LEU A 190 13.60 12.02 18.50
N ARG A 191 13.08 11.96 19.73
CA ARG A 191 11.93 11.10 20.06
C ARG A 191 10.66 11.49 19.31
N ARG A 192 10.53 12.77 18.93
CA ARG A 192 9.41 13.27 18.11
C ARG A 192 9.42 12.67 16.70
N LEU A 193 10.58 12.19 16.23
CA LEU A 193 10.73 11.54 14.92
C LEU A 193 10.46 10.04 14.95
N LEU A 194 10.41 9.39 16.11
CA LEU A 194 10.18 7.94 16.19
C LEU A 194 8.87 7.51 15.50
N PRO A 195 7.72 8.18 15.68
CA PRO A 195 6.49 7.84 14.96
C PRO A 195 6.63 8.05 13.45
N VAL A 196 7.34 9.11 13.03
CA VAL A 196 7.61 9.42 11.62
C VAL A 196 8.43 8.30 10.99
N ILE A 197 9.55 7.94 11.61
CA ILE A 197 10.46 6.89 11.13
C ILE A 197 9.75 5.54 11.07
N ALA A 198 9.01 5.18 12.13
CA ALA A 198 8.27 3.92 12.16
C ALA A 198 7.19 3.86 11.07
N LEU A 199 6.54 4.99 10.77
CA LEU A 199 5.58 5.10 9.69
C LEU A 199 6.25 5.02 8.31
N LEU A 200 7.33 5.77 8.09
CA LEU A 200 8.13 5.72 6.86
C LEU A 200 8.64 4.30 6.59
N ARG A 201 9.14 3.60 7.61
CA ARG A 201 9.62 2.21 7.50
C ARG A 201 8.55 1.24 7.00
N ARG A 202 7.27 1.46 7.35
CA ARG A 202 6.16 0.63 6.81
C ARG A 202 5.93 0.84 5.31
N HIS A 203 6.23 2.03 4.80
CA HIS A 203 6.12 2.36 3.38
C HIS A 203 7.43 2.16 2.60
N LEU A 204 8.54 1.99 3.31
CA LEU A 204 9.90 1.80 2.79
C LEU A 204 10.51 0.49 3.31
N PRO A 205 9.97 -0.67 2.91
CA PRO A 205 10.44 -1.96 3.43
C PRO A 205 11.86 -2.28 2.98
N HIS A 206 12.30 -1.76 1.83
CA HIS A 206 13.57 -2.12 1.20
C HIS A 206 14.55 -0.96 1.02
N GLN A 207 14.07 0.27 1.12
CA GLN A 207 14.88 1.49 0.99
C GLN A 207 15.58 1.82 2.31
N GLN A 208 16.72 2.51 2.21
CA GLN A 208 17.46 2.97 3.40
C GLN A 208 16.80 4.24 3.97
N ILE A 209 16.77 4.36 5.30
CA ILE A 209 16.42 5.60 5.99
C ILE A 209 17.68 6.12 6.69
N ALA A 210 18.17 7.27 6.25
CA ALA A 210 19.25 8.01 6.90
C ALA A 210 18.66 9.13 7.76
N LEU A 211 19.27 9.40 8.91
CA LEU A 211 18.88 10.53 9.77
C LEU A 211 20.11 11.37 10.09
N GLU A 212 20.07 12.63 9.71
CA GLU A 212 21.04 13.65 10.10
C GLU A 212 20.50 14.48 11.25
N THR A 213 21.31 14.63 12.30
CA THR A 213 20.90 15.34 13.50
C THR A 213 22.06 15.95 14.28
N VAL A 214 21.71 16.67 15.36
CA VAL A 214 22.64 17.23 16.33
C VAL A 214 22.80 16.25 17.48
N ALA A 215 24.00 16.18 18.05
CA ALA A 215 24.33 15.26 19.13
C ALA A 215 23.38 15.43 20.35
N PRO A 216 22.61 14.38 20.73
CA PRO A 216 21.76 14.41 21.91
C PRO A 216 22.57 14.19 23.18
N THR A 217 22.03 14.65 24.33
CA THR A 217 22.60 14.37 25.64
C THR A 217 22.19 12.99 26.16
N ASP A 218 20.96 12.57 25.86
CA ASP A 218 20.41 11.24 26.11
C ASP A 218 20.75 10.32 24.94
N LEU A 219 21.71 9.41 25.15
CA LEU A 219 22.19 8.51 24.09
C LEU A 219 21.25 7.33 23.84
N ASP A 220 20.36 7.00 24.77
CA ASP A 220 19.40 5.88 24.63
C ASP A 220 18.45 6.08 23.44
N VAL A 221 18.30 7.34 22.99
CA VAL A 221 17.50 7.65 21.80
C VAL A 221 18.09 7.05 20.51
N LEU A 222 19.40 6.79 20.45
CA LEU A 222 20.02 6.17 19.26
C LEU A 222 19.52 4.72 19.08
N GLU A 223 19.33 4.00 20.17
CA GLU A 223 18.66 2.70 20.17
C GLU A 223 17.21 2.76 19.74
N GLU A 224 16.47 3.73 20.29
CA GLU A 224 15.06 3.94 19.92
C GLU A 224 14.92 4.23 18.41
N LEU A 225 15.83 5.04 17.85
CA LEU A 225 15.88 5.37 16.42
C LEU A 225 16.22 4.15 15.56
N TYR A 226 17.20 3.33 15.97
CA TYR A 226 17.55 2.09 15.28
C TYR A 226 16.37 1.10 15.27
N ASP A 227 15.67 0.97 16.41
CA ASP A 227 14.49 0.12 16.56
C ASP A 227 13.29 0.65 15.76
N ALA A 228 13.07 1.96 15.71
CA ALA A 228 12.04 2.59 14.87
C ALA A 228 12.31 2.39 13.38
N GLY A 229 13.59 2.31 13.02
CA GLY A 229 14.04 1.77 11.75
C GLY A 229 14.98 2.65 10.95
N VAL A 230 15.78 3.50 11.60
CA VAL A 230 16.91 4.19 10.97
C VAL A 230 17.99 3.17 10.59
N ASP A 231 18.55 3.27 9.37
CA ASP A 231 19.63 2.41 8.91
C ASP A 231 21.00 3.12 8.92
N ILE A 232 21.02 4.44 8.68
CA ILE A 232 22.23 5.27 8.63
C ILE A 232 22.07 6.43 9.60
N PHE A 233 23.03 6.60 10.51
CA PHE A 233 23.04 7.66 11.50
C PHE A 233 24.12 8.69 11.15
N VAL A 234 23.72 9.96 11.05
CA VAL A 234 24.60 11.06 10.68
C VAL A 234 24.60 12.10 11.79
N CYS A 235 25.78 12.37 12.37
CA CYS A 235 25.99 13.42 13.36
C CYS A 235 27.29 14.14 13.04
N ASN A 236 27.20 15.43 12.73
CA ASN A 236 28.30 16.13 12.07
C ASN A 236 29.26 16.79 13.06
N LEU A 237 30.54 16.50 12.88
CA LEU A 237 31.69 17.27 13.34
C LEU A 237 32.19 18.11 12.16
N GLU A 238 31.53 19.24 11.88
CA GLU A 238 31.79 20.01 10.65
C GLU A 238 33.22 20.52 10.48
N VAL A 239 33.95 20.72 11.59
CA VAL A 239 35.31 21.25 11.65
C VAL A 239 36.06 20.48 12.74
N HIS A 240 37.28 20.03 12.44
CA HIS A 240 38.09 19.27 13.39
C HIS A 240 38.74 20.14 14.47
N GLU A 241 39.28 21.32 14.13
CA GLU A 241 39.85 22.23 15.12
C GLU A 241 38.79 22.74 16.11
N GLU A 242 38.97 22.48 17.42
CA GLU A 242 37.97 22.77 18.46
C GLU A 242 37.62 24.25 18.58
N GLU A 243 38.62 25.13 18.58
CA GLU A 243 38.41 26.59 18.67
C GLU A 243 37.66 27.11 17.43
N ARG A 244 38.02 26.59 16.24
CA ARG A 244 37.39 26.98 14.98
C ARG A 244 35.98 26.44 14.85
N PHE A 245 35.73 25.22 15.33
CA PHE A 245 34.39 24.65 15.46
C PHE A 245 33.51 25.51 16.37
N ALA A 246 34.03 26.00 17.50
CA ALA A 246 33.29 26.87 18.40
C ALA A 246 32.91 28.22 17.74
N GLY A 247 33.80 28.78 16.92
CA GLY A 247 33.53 29.98 16.15
C GLY A 247 32.48 29.78 15.04
N ILE A 248 32.51 28.64 14.35
CA ILE A 248 31.65 28.37 13.18
C ILE A 248 30.28 27.81 13.58
N CYS A 249 30.24 26.97 14.63
CA CYS A 249 29.05 26.27 15.11
C CYS A 249 28.74 26.63 16.58
N PRO A 250 28.52 27.91 16.91
CA PRO A 250 28.44 28.38 18.31
C PRO A 250 27.34 27.68 19.13
N GLY A 251 26.17 27.42 18.55
CA GLY A 251 25.08 26.70 19.23
C GLY A 251 25.43 25.25 19.56
N LYS A 252 26.11 24.53 18.64
CA LYS A 252 26.58 23.17 18.88
C LYS A 252 27.71 23.14 19.91
N ALA A 253 28.60 24.14 19.87
CA ALA A 253 29.67 24.31 20.84
C ALA A 253 29.12 24.52 22.26
N ALA A 254 28.10 25.37 22.41
CA ALA A 254 27.40 25.56 23.67
C ALA A 254 26.63 24.29 24.12
N ASN A 255 26.16 23.46 23.19
CA ASN A 255 25.46 22.20 23.44
C ASN A 255 26.41 21.00 23.63
N GLY A 256 27.48 21.17 24.41
CA GLY A 256 28.44 20.10 24.74
C GLY A 256 29.61 19.92 23.77
N GLY A 257 29.65 20.70 22.69
CA GLY A 257 30.81 20.80 21.78
C GLY A 257 31.22 19.50 21.11
N GLN A 258 32.49 19.43 20.69
CA GLN A 258 33.01 18.27 19.98
C GLN A 258 33.01 17.00 20.84
N ALA A 259 33.27 17.12 22.15
CA ALA A 259 33.27 15.98 23.06
C ALA A 259 31.94 15.21 23.03
N ARG A 260 30.81 15.93 23.00
CA ARG A 260 29.47 15.33 22.90
C ARG A 260 29.22 14.67 21.54
N ILE A 261 29.72 15.26 20.47
CA ILE A 261 29.62 14.69 19.11
C ILE A 261 30.40 13.38 19.04
N TRP A 262 31.63 13.34 19.55
CA TRP A 262 32.44 12.12 19.61
C TRP A 262 31.80 11.04 20.48
N GLU A 263 31.29 11.39 21.66
CA GLU A 263 30.55 10.47 22.53
C GLU A 263 29.35 9.84 21.80
N THR A 264 28.57 10.66 21.10
CA THR A 264 27.42 10.22 20.30
C THR A 264 27.84 9.29 19.16
N LEU A 265 28.89 9.64 18.42
CA LEU A 265 29.38 8.84 17.29
C LEU A 265 29.95 7.49 17.75
N HIS A 266 30.69 7.46 18.86
CA HIS A 266 31.19 6.22 19.44
C HIS A 266 30.05 5.31 19.89
N HIS A 267 29.03 5.87 20.55
CA HIS A 267 27.85 5.11 20.94
C HIS A 267 27.08 4.60 19.71
N ALA A 268 26.92 5.43 18.69
CA ALA A 268 26.29 5.04 17.42
C ALA A 268 27.02 3.87 16.75
N CYS A 269 28.36 3.82 16.78
CA CYS A 269 29.14 2.70 16.26
C CYS A 269 28.83 1.36 16.96
N SER A 270 28.38 1.40 18.23
CA SER A 270 27.95 0.21 18.96
C SER A 270 26.52 -0.27 18.59
N VAL A 271 25.67 0.65 18.13
CA VAL A 271 24.25 0.39 17.79
C VAL A 271 24.09 0.03 16.31
N PHE A 272 24.62 0.88 15.44
CA PHE A 272 24.47 0.78 13.99
C PHE A 272 25.47 -0.25 13.41
N ARG A 273 25.43 -0.48 12.10
CA ARG A 273 26.38 -1.39 11.44
C ARG A 273 27.67 -0.65 11.06
N PRO A 274 28.81 -1.34 10.95
CA PRO A 274 30.01 -0.76 10.36
C PRO A 274 29.69 -0.10 9.01
N GLY A 275 30.22 1.10 8.77
CA GLY A 275 29.98 1.86 7.54
C GLY A 275 28.63 2.59 7.45
N THR A 276 27.84 2.63 8.53
CA THR A 276 26.54 3.35 8.57
C THR A 276 26.48 4.51 9.57
N VAL A 277 27.58 4.76 10.28
CA VAL A 277 27.75 5.95 11.13
C VAL A 277 28.61 6.94 10.37
N VAL A 278 28.07 8.14 10.15
CA VAL A 278 28.66 9.14 9.26
C VAL A 278 28.79 10.47 9.99
N SER A 279 29.84 11.23 9.68
CA SER A 279 29.99 12.61 10.13
C SER A 279 30.46 13.47 8.96
N HIS A 280 29.80 14.61 8.74
CA HIS A 280 30.24 15.58 7.72
C HIS A 280 31.46 16.36 8.21
N LEU A 281 32.45 16.54 7.33
CA LEU A 281 33.57 17.48 7.48
C LEU A 281 33.52 18.48 6.34
N ILE A 282 33.52 19.77 6.66
CA ILE A 282 33.41 20.83 5.66
C ILE A 282 34.81 21.25 5.19
N VAL A 283 35.15 20.89 3.95
CA VAL A 283 36.45 21.22 3.36
C VAL A 283 36.50 22.69 2.98
N GLY A 284 37.51 23.41 3.47
CA GLY A 284 37.71 24.85 3.25
C GLY A 284 37.41 25.73 4.46
N LEU A 285 36.76 25.17 5.49
CA LEU A 285 36.54 25.86 6.75
C LEU A 285 37.66 25.68 7.78
N GLU A 286 38.70 24.92 7.44
CA GLU A 286 39.94 24.74 8.22
C GLU A 286 41.10 24.39 7.28
N PRO A 287 42.38 24.44 7.74
CA PRO A 287 43.50 24.00 6.93
C PRO A 287 43.34 22.54 6.51
N LEU A 288 43.75 22.20 5.28
CA LEU A 288 43.60 20.84 4.73
C LEU A 288 44.23 19.77 5.62
N ASP A 289 45.39 20.05 6.22
CA ASP A 289 46.06 19.13 7.14
C ASP A 289 45.21 18.81 8.38
N SER A 290 44.46 19.79 8.90
CA SER A 290 43.51 19.58 9.99
C SER A 290 42.34 18.70 9.56
N THR A 291 41.74 18.98 8.40
CA THR A 291 40.66 18.15 7.85
C THR A 291 41.12 16.72 7.63
N VAL A 292 42.35 16.51 7.15
CA VAL A 292 42.96 15.19 6.97
C VAL A 292 43.16 14.48 8.31
N GLU A 293 43.59 15.19 9.34
CA GLU A 293 43.71 14.59 10.67
C GLU A 293 42.34 14.20 11.25
N GLY A 294 41.34 15.07 11.12
CA GLY A 294 39.97 14.75 11.49
C GLY A 294 39.42 13.51 10.78
N MET A 295 39.72 13.35 9.48
CA MET A 295 39.37 12.12 8.73
C MET A 295 40.03 10.87 9.32
N LYS A 296 41.32 10.93 9.65
CA LYS A 296 42.02 9.78 10.26
C LYS A 296 41.38 9.40 11.58
N CYS A 297 41.13 10.37 12.47
CA CYS A 297 40.48 10.12 13.75
C CYS A 297 39.10 9.46 13.58
N MET A 298 38.30 9.91 12.61
CA MET A 298 37.00 9.31 12.32
C MET A 298 37.13 7.86 11.83
N VAL A 299 38.02 7.62 10.87
CA VAL A 299 38.22 6.29 10.28
C VAL A 299 38.75 5.30 11.31
N GLU A 300 39.69 5.71 12.17
CA GLU A 300 40.19 4.89 13.28
C GLU A 300 39.10 4.52 14.28
N ALA A 301 38.13 5.42 14.50
CA ALA A 301 36.95 5.19 15.33
C ALA A 301 35.82 4.39 14.64
N GLY A 302 36.01 3.97 13.38
CA GLY A 302 35.02 3.23 12.61
C GLY A 302 33.89 4.08 12.01
N ILE A 303 34.04 5.40 12.02
CA ILE A 303 33.10 6.39 11.51
C ILE A 303 33.50 6.73 10.07
N VAL A 304 32.50 6.90 9.19
CA VAL A 304 32.77 7.33 7.81
C VAL A 304 32.79 8.86 7.75
N PRO A 305 33.94 9.51 7.50
CA PRO A 305 33.93 10.93 7.19
C PRO A 305 33.23 11.13 5.84
N LEU A 306 32.31 12.08 5.73
CA LEU A 306 31.74 12.54 4.45
C LEU A 306 32.20 13.97 4.19
N LEU A 307 32.95 14.18 3.12
CA LEU A 307 33.51 15.49 2.81
C LEU A 307 32.50 16.35 2.05
N VAL A 308 32.25 17.54 2.58
CA VAL A 308 31.35 18.52 1.97
C VAL A 308 32.17 19.77 1.62
N PRO A 309 32.31 20.14 0.35
CA PRO A 309 33.01 21.38 -0.01
C PRO A 309 32.24 22.59 0.52
N PHE A 310 32.94 23.52 1.17
CA PHE A 310 32.34 24.78 1.62
C PHE A 310 31.81 25.59 0.43
N ARG A 311 30.60 26.13 0.58
CA ARG A 311 29.97 27.03 -0.40
C ARG A 311 29.41 28.26 0.32
N PRO A 312 29.80 29.48 -0.08
CA PRO A 312 29.29 30.70 0.54
C PRO A 312 27.82 30.92 0.13
N LEU A 313 26.91 30.89 1.10
CA LEU A 313 25.48 31.08 0.90
C LEU A 313 25.08 32.54 1.17
N PRO A 314 24.26 33.18 0.31
CA PRO A 314 23.82 34.56 0.53
C PRO A 314 23.04 34.74 1.84
N GLY A 315 23.35 35.80 2.59
CA GLY A 315 22.69 36.11 3.85
C GLY A 315 23.22 35.31 5.05
N THR A 316 24.28 34.52 4.88
CA THR A 316 25.01 33.89 5.98
C THR A 316 26.23 34.72 6.38
N PRO A 317 26.71 34.65 7.64
CA PRO A 317 27.93 35.35 8.06
C PRO A 317 29.18 34.99 7.25
N LEU A 318 29.22 33.81 6.60
CA LEU A 318 30.33 33.36 5.75
C LEU A 318 30.06 33.55 4.24
N GLN A 319 29.11 34.41 3.84
CA GLN A 319 28.79 34.65 2.43
C GLN A 319 29.96 35.21 1.60
N ASP A 320 30.94 35.85 2.24
CA ASP A 320 32.10 36.47 1.58
C ASP A 320 33.37 35.61 1.69
N GLU A 321 33.29 34.46 2.35
CA GLU A 321 34.41 33.54 2.53
C GLU A 321 34.77 32.87 1.19
N PRO A 322 36.07 32.78 0.81
CA PRO A 322 36.47 32.22 -0.47
C PRO A 322 36.16 30.72 -0.57
N LEU A 323 35.78 30.28 -1.77
CA LEU A 323 35.66 28.86 -2.08
C LEU A 323 37.00 28.13 -1.90
N PRO A 324 37.01 26.87 -1.44
CA PRO A 324 38.22 26.06 -1.41
C PRO A 324 38.79 25.84 -2.81
N SER A 325 40.11 25.67 -2.90
CA SER A 325 40.76 25.26 -4.15
C SER A 325 40.29 23.85 -4.54
N LEU A 326 40.05 23.62 -5.83
CA LEU A 326 39.63 22.29 -6.30
C LEU A 326 40.70 21.24 -6.00
N ASP A 327 41.98 21.60 -6.14
CA ASP A 327 43.09 20.71 -5.85
C ASP A 327 43.08 20.26 -4.37
N ASN A 328 42.74 21.15 -3.41
CA ASN A 328 42.64 20.76 -2.00
C ASN A 328 41.45 19.82 -1.75
N VAL A 329 40.31 20.08 -2.39
CA VAL A 329 39.11 19.23 -2.24
C VAL A 329 39.34 17.85 -2.86
N GLU A 330 39.95 17.81 -4.05
CA GLU A 330 40.33 16.57 -4.73
C GLU A 330 41.35 15.79 -3.90
N GLN A 331 42.39 16.45 -3.38
CA GLN A 331 43.36 15.82 -2.50
C GLN A 331 42.70 15.24 -1.24
N ALA A 332 41.77 15.97 -0.62
CA ALA A 332 41.03 15.47 0.55
C ALA A 332 40.22 14.21 0.22
N LEU A 333 39.49 14.19 -0.91
CA LEU A 333 38.69 13.04 -1.37
C LEU A 333 39.56 11.81 -1.71
N LEU A 334 40.73 12.03 -2.31
CA LEU A 334 41.68 10.95 -2.60
C LEU A 334 42.22 10.32 -1.30
N ILE A 335 42.63 11.15 -0.33
CA ILE A 335 43.08 10.68 0.99
C ILE A 335 41.96 9.94 1.71
N GLN A 336 40.73 10.46 1.67
CA GLN A 336 39.55 9.81 2.25
C GLN A 336 39.32 8.41 1.66
N SER A 337 39.37 8.29 0.33
CA SER A 337 39.23 7.01 -0.38
C SER A 337 40.29 6.00 0.09
N GLU A 338 41.54 6.43 0.18
CA GLU A 338 42.65 5.59 0.64
C GLU A 338 42.47 5.12 2.09
N LEU A 339 42.12 6.02 3.00
CA LEU A 339 41.88 5.70 4.42
C LEU A 339 40.74 4.70 4.60
N LEU A 340 39.63 4.87 3.87
CA LEU A 340 38.49 3.95 3.93
C LEU A 340 38.82 2.57 3.34
N ILE A 341 39.66 2.51 2.31
CA ILE A 341 40.14 1.23 1.77
C ILE A 341 41.03 0.51 2.78
N ARG A 342 41.99 1.20 3.38
CA ARG A 342 42.95 0.63 4.33
C ARG A 342 42.28 0.14 5.62
N SER A 343 41.26 0.86 6.10
CA SER A 343 40.51 0.49 7.31
C SER A 343 39.55 -0.68 7.11
N GLY A 344 39.18 -0.99 5.86
CA GLY A 344 38.22 -2.05 5.54
C GLY A 344 36.76 -1.72 5.91
N ILE A 345 36.46 -0.45 6.20
CA ILE A 345 35.08 -0.01 6.51
C ILE A 345 34.21 -0.20 5.25
N PRO A 346 33.06 -0.89 5.36
CA PRO A 346 32.21 -1.14 4.20
C PRO A 346 31.48 0.15 3.75
N THR A 347 31.97 0.78 2.69
CA THR A 347 31.40 2.03 2.14
C THR A 347 30.23 1.83 1.17
N HIS A 348 29.94 0.58 0.76
CA HIS A 348 28.86 0.27 -0.20
C HIS A 348 27.45 0.69 0.24
N ARG A 349 27.30 0.99 1.54
CA ARG A 349 26.05 1.42 2.15
C ARG A 349 25.76 2.92 1.95
N LEU A 350 26.80 3.69 1.65
CA LEU A 350 26.73 5.10 1.29
C LEU A 350 26.70 5.18 -0.24
N ARG A 351 25.48 5.00 -0.77
CA ARG A 351 25.18 4.99 -2.21
C ARG A 351 25.25 6.41 -2.78
N ASP A 352 25.33 6.51 -4.10
CA ASP A 352 25.47 7.77 -4.86
C ASP A 352 24.57 8.88 -4.32
N MET A 353 25.20 10.02 -4.02
CA MET A 353 24.55 11.24 -3.57
C MET A 353 24.77 12.29 -4.68
N GLY A 354 23.70 12.85 -5.24
CA GLY A 354 23.83 13.77 -6.39
C GLY A 354 24.57 15.09 -6.07
N ARG A 355 24.70 15.45 -4.78
CA ARG A 355 25.14 16.77 -4.29
C ARG A 355 26.53 16.77 -3.62
N VAL A 356 27.16 15.61 -3.48
CA VAL A 356 28.53 15.44 -2.98
C VAL A 356 29.14 14.22 -3.66
N LEU A 357 30.47 14.15 -3.75
CA LEU A 357 31.11 12.90 -4.15
C LEU A 357 31.11 11.96 -2.95
N THR A 358 30.41 10.84 -3.08
CA THR A 358 30.46 9.82 -2.04
C THR A 358 31.83 9.14 -2.05
N PRO A 359 32.21 8.45 -0.97
CA PRO A 359 33.43 7.63 -0.97
C PRO A 359 33.48 6.59 -2.11
N MET A 360 32.32 6.13 -2.60
CA MET A 360 32.25 5.23 -3.75
C MET A 360 32.54 5.95 -5.07
N GLU A 361 31.98 7.14 -5.26
CA GLU A 361 32.18 7.95 -6.47
C GLU A 361 33.57 8.58 -6.54
N SER A 362 34.21 8.79 -5.39
CA SER A 362 35.59 9.30 -5.31
C SER A 362 36.59 8.38 -6.04
N ARG A 363 36.28 7.09 -6.23
CA ARG A 363 37.09 6.16 -7.04
C ARG A 363 37.04 6.45 -8.55
N VAL A 364 36.07 7.24 -9.02
CA VAL A 364 36.04 7.72 -10.40
C VAL A 364 37.20 8.69 -10.64
N LEU A 365 37.70 9.38 -9.60
CA LEU A 365 38.91 10.20 -9.68
C LEU A 365 40.15 9.34 -9.98
N ASP A 366 40.21 8.10 -9.49
CA ASP A 366 41.29 7.14 -9.71
C ASP A 366 41.15 6.30 -11.00
N GLY A 367 40.03 6.40 -11.72
CA GLY A 367 39.75 5.61 -12.94
C GLY A 367 39.49 4.12 -12.71
N VAL A 368 39.29 3.67 -11.47
CA VAL A 368 39.13 2.25 -11.10
C VAL A 368 37.65 1.82 -11.15
N GLN A 369 37.34 0.79 -11.95
CA GLN A 369 35.99 0.22 -12.07
C GLN A 369 35.54 -0.54 -10.81
N PRO A 370 34.24 -0.48 -10.43
CA PRO A 370 33.73 -1.24 -9.29
C PRO A 370 33.78 -2.75 -9.54
N THR A 371 34.22 -3.49 -8.52
CA THR A 371 34.36 -4.96 -8.55
C THR A 371 33.02 -5.68 -8.70
N ILE A 372 33.03 -6.96 -9.14
CA ILE A 372 31.80 -7.77 -9.33
C ILE A 372 30.97 -7.85 -8.04
N ASN A 373 31.62 -8.00 -6.88
CA ASN A 373 30.93 -8.00 -5.59
C ASN A 373 30.23 -6.67 -5.33
N GLN A 374 30.92 -5.54 -5.57
CA GLN A 374 30.30 -4.21 -5.42
C GLN A 374 29.13 -4.02 -6.38
N ARG A 375 29.23 -4.50 -7.63
CA ARG A 375 28.15 -4.48 -8.63
C ARG A 375 26.94 -5.33 -8.21
N PHE A 376 27.17 -6.47 -7.56
CA PHE A 376 26.09 -7.29 -7.02
C PHE A 376 25.41 -6.61 -5.83
N THR A 377 26.18 -6.02 -4.91
CA THR A 377 25.65 -5.32 -3.73
C THR A 377 24.78 -4.13 -4.11
N ILE A 378 25.19 -3.37 -5.13
CA ILE A 378 24.39 -2.25 -5.66
C ILE A 378 23.22 -2.69 -6.55
N SER A 379 23.08 -3.97 -6.90
CA SER A 379 21.97 -4.49 -7.73
C SER A 379 20.64 -4.54 -6.96
N SER A 380 19.50 -4.54 -7.66
CA SER A 380 18.17 -4.61 -7.05
C SER A 380 17.97 -5.85 -6.15
N THR A 381 18.59 -6.97 -6.52
CA THR A 381 18.56 -8.22 -5.75
C THR A 381 19.44 -8.13 -4.51
N GLY A 382 20.66 -7.57 -4.63
CA GLY A 382 21.55 -7.32 -3.51
C GLY A 382 20.91 -6.41 -2.45
N ARG A 383 20.26 -5.33 -2.89
CA ARG A 383 19.54 -4.37 -2.03
C ARG A 383 18.47 -5.05 -1.16
N LYS A 384 17.68 -5.96 -1.73
CA LYS A 384 16.61 -6.68 -1.01
C LYS A 384 17.18 -7.66 0.03
N LEU A 385 18.26 -8.36 -0.31
CA LEU A 385 18.96 -9.29 0.59
C LEU A 385 19.57 -8.55 1.79
N GLU A 386 20.21 -7.40 1.57
CA GLU A 386 20.77 -6.60 2.65
C GLU A 386 19.68 -6.05 3.59
N SER A 387 18.62 -5.48 3.02
CA SER A 387 17.44 -5.01 3.79
C SER A 387 16.84 -6.11 4.67
N TRP A 388 16.72 -7.32 4.14
CA TRP A 388 16.26 -8.47 4.92
C TRP A 388 17.22 -8.79 6.08
N SER A 389 18.53 -8.76 5.83
CA SER A 389 19.55 -8.98 6.86
C SER A 389 19.55 -7.90 7.95
N ASP A 390 19.26 -6.64 7.60
CA ASP A 390 19.16 -5.52 8.55
C ASP A 390 17.91 -5.62 9.41
N THR A 391 16.79 -6.07 8.82
CA THR A 391 15.55 -6.36 9.55
C THR A 391 15.77 -7.49 10.55
N LEU A 392 16.48 -8.55 10.14
CA LEU A 392 16.84 -9.66 11.01
C LEU A 392 17.79 -9.22 12.13
N ARG A 393 18.83 -8.41 11.85
CA ARG A 393 19.75 -7.91 12.90
C ARG A 393 19.03 -7.01 13.91
N ARG A 394 18.17 -6.09 13.44
CA ARG A 394 17.33 -5.26 14.33
C ARG A 394 16.49 -6.13 15.26
N TYR A 395 15.83 -7.14 14.70
CA TYR A 395 15.06 -8.10 15.48
C TYR A 395 15.94 -8.87 16.50
N LEU A 396 17.11 -9.37 16.09
CA LEU A 396 18.03 -10.11 16.97
C LEU A 396 18.66 -9.25 18.08
N LEU A 397 19.05 -8.02 17.79
CA LEU A 397 19.58 -7.08 18.78
C LEU A 397 18.50 -6.61 19.76
N HIS A 398 17.29 -6.35 19.27
CA HIS A 398 16.12 -6.08 20.11
C HIS A 398 15.82 -7.27 21.02
N LEU A 399 16.04 -8.51 20.58
CA LEU A 399 15.91 -9.71 21.42
C LEU A 399 17.04 -9.83 22.47
N HIS A 400 18.29 -9.54 22.10
CA HIS A 400 19.46 -9.66 22.98
C HIS A 400 19.48 -8.58 24.08
N ARG A 401 19.13 -7.33 23.77
CA ARG A 401 19.03 -6.26 24.79
C ARG A 401 17.91 -6.50 25.79
N LYS A 402 16.80 -7.11 25.36
CA LYS A 402 15.69 -7.54 26.23
C LYS A 402 16.05 -8.70 27.17
N GLN A 403 17.20 -9.32 26.97
CA GLN A 403 17.80 -10.36 27.81
C GLN A 403 18.67 -9.77 28.93
N SER A 404 19.25 -8.57 28.72
CA SER A 404 20.07 -7.83 29.70
C SER A 404 19.21 -7.09 30.75
N ASP A 405 18.09 -6.48 30.32
CA ASP A 405 17.11 -5.84 31.23
C ASP A 405 16.26 -6.85 32.03
N ALA A 406 16.49 -8.15 31.83
CA ALA A 406 15.74 -9.23 32.47
C ALA A 406 16.20 -9.56 33.90
N SER A 407 17.11 -8.77 34.49
CA SER A 407 17.44 -8.83 35.92
C SER A 407 16.36 -8.22 36.83
N ALA A 408 15.35 -7.53 36.26
CA ALA A 408 14.24 -6.94 37.01
C ALA A 408 12.93 -7.77 36.92
N GLY A 409 12.87 -8.87 37.66
CA GLY A 409 11.63 -9.44 38.26
C GLY A 409 10.57 -10.09 37.35
N ASP A 410 9.53 -10.60 38.03
CA ASP A 410 8.39 -11.51 37.67
C ASP A 410 7.66 -11.30 36.33
N LYS A 411 8.03 -10.28 35.54
CA LYS A 411 7.55 -10.07 34.16
C LYS A 411 8.21 -11.01 33.14
N GLY A 412 9.31 -11.69 33.49
CA GLY A 412 10.07 -12.61 32.63
C GLY A 412 9.30 -13.87 32.20
N ILE A 413 8.51 -14.48 33.09
CA ILE A 413 7.74 -15.71 32.80
C ILE A 413 6.61 -15.43 31.80
N ARG A 414 5.96 -14.26 31.92
CA ARG A 414 4.86 -13.85 31.04
C ARG A 414 5.34 -13.40 29.65
N ARG A 415 6.58 -12.92 29.53
CA ARG A 415 7.20 -12.47 28.26
C ARG A 415 7.86 -13.60 27.46
N ARG A 416 8.43 -14.62 28.13
CA ARG A 416 8.96 -15.85 27.47
C ARG A 416 7.88 -16.56 26.65
N LYS A 417 6.63 -16.57 27.14
CA LYS A 417 5.46 -17.08 26.40
C LYS A 417 5.13 -16.26 25.15
N ARG A 418 5.45 -14.96 25.12
CA ARG A 418 5.10 -14.03 24.02
C ARG A 418 6.07 -14.09 22.82
N ALA A 419 7.36 -14.29 23.05
CA ALA A 419 8.34 -14.47 21.98
C ALA A 419 8.21 -15.85 21.31
N LEU A 420 8.01 -16.90 22.13
CA LEU A 420 7.69 -18.24 21.64
C LEU A 420 6.36 -18.22 20.86
N SER A 421 5.35 -17.45 21.30
CA SER A 421 4.09 -17.34 20.56
C SER A 421 4.22 -16.60 19.23
N ILE A 422 5.16 -15.66 19.06
CA ILE A 422 5.33 -14.93 17.78
C ILE A 422 6.04 -15.82 16.75
N LEU A 423 7.09 -16.55 17.17
CA LEU A 423 7.77 -17.54 16.32
C LEU A 423 6.85 -18.74 16.00
N LEU A 424 6.05 -19.20 16.97
CA LEU A 424 4.97 -20.15 16.67
C LEU A 424 3.97 -19.53 15.68
N HIS A 425 3.48 -18.32 15.90
CA HIS A 425 2.46 -17.72 15.01
C HIS A 425 2.92 -17.53 13.56
N GLN A 426 4.20 -17.22 13.31
CA GLN A 426 4.72 -17.10 11.95
C GLN A 426 5.05 -18.44 11.30
N SER A 427 5.37 -19.48 12.08
CA SER A 427 5.63 -20.83 11.58
C SER A 427 4.36 -21.68 11.44
N VAL A 428 3.29 -21.36 12.18
CA VAL A 428 2.00 -22.07 12.18
C VAL A 428 1.42 -22.22 10.76
N PRO A 429 1.36 -21.19 9.90
CA PRO A 429 0.85 -21.36 8.54
C PRO A 429 1.64 -22.39 7.71
N PHE A 430 2.96 -22.37 7.81
CA PHE A 430 3.84 -23.32 7.11
C PHE A 430 3.73 -24.74 7.67
N MET A 431 3.64 -24.88 9.00
CA MET A 431 3.40 -26.18 9.64
C MET A 431 2.03 -26.75 9.28
N LEU A 432 0.98 -25.92 9.23
CA LEU A 432 -0.36 -26.35 8.83
C LEU A 432 -0.40 -26.75 7.35
N LEU A 433 0.29 -26.02 6.47
CA LEU A 433 0.43 -26.39 5.07
C LEU A 433 1.20 -27.71 4.90
N ALA A 434 2.31 -27.88 5.64
CA ALA A 434 3.07 -29.13 5.62
C ALA A 434 2.24 -30.29 6.18
N LEU A 435 1.49 -30.07 7.25
CA LEU A 435 0.57 -31.05 7.81
C LEU A 435 -0.52 -31.43 6.80
N ALA A 436 -1.17 -30.45 6.15
CA ALA A 436 -2.18 -30.70 5.12
C ALA A 436 -1.61 -31.49 3.92
N ALA A 437 -0.38 -31.20 3.51
CA ALA A 437 0.31 -31.94 2.45
C ALA A 437 0.63 -33.38 2.89
N LEU A 438 1.12 -33.58 4.12
CA LEU A 438 1.41 -34.90 4.67
C LEU A 438 0.15 -35.74 4.86
N THR A 439 -0.95 -35.14 5.35
CA THR A 439 -2.24 -35.85 5.48
C THR A 439 -2.79 -36.23 4.11
N THR A 440 -2.69 -35.34 3.12
CA THR A 440 -3.09 -35.63 1.73
C THR A 440 -2.26 -36.80 1.17
N ALA A 441 -0.93 -36.77 1.33
CA ALA A 441 -0.05 -37.85 0.89
C ALA A 441 -0.35 -39.17 1.60
N GLY A 442 -0.68 -39.13 2.89
CA GLY A 442 -1.10 -40.32 3.65
C GLY A 442 -2.42 -40.90 3.17
N LEU A 443 -3.45 -40.06 2.95
CA LEU A 443 -4.75 -40.49 2.43
C LEU A 443 -4.66 -41.10 1.04
N LEU A 444 -3.75 -40.61 0.18
CA LEU A 444 -3.51 -41.17 -1.16
C LEU A 444 -2.92 -42.58 -1.15
N GLN A 445 -2.33 -43.03 -0.03
CA GLN A 445 -1.84 -44.41 0.12
C GLN A 445 -2.94 -45.39 0.58
N LEU A 446 -4.07 -44.88 1.07
CA LEU A 446 -5.19 -45.73 1.48
C LEU A 446 -6.02 -46.17 0.26
N PRO A 447 -6.52 -47.42 0.26
CA PRO A 447 -7.43 -47.88 -0.78
C PRO A 447 -8.75 -47.09 -0.72
N ALA A 448 -9.46 -47.02 -1.85
CA ALA A 448 -10.77 -46.38 -1.91
C ALA A 448 -11.76 -47.09 -0.96
N PRO A 449 -12.56 -46.34 -0.17
CA PRO A 449 -13.61 -46.90 0.67
C PRO A 449 -14.65 -47.72 -0.11
N GLU A 450 -15.37 -48.60 0.58
CA GLU A 450 -16.46 -49.38 -0.03
C GLU A 450 -17.49 -48.47 -0.71
N GLY A 451 -17.86 -48.80 -1.93
CA GLY A 451 -18.81 -48.04 -2.75
C GLY A 451 -18.22 -46.83 -3.49
N LEU A 452 -16.92 -46.54 -3.38
CA LEU A 452 -16.27 -45.42 -4.08
C LEU A 452 -15.19 -45.87 -5.06
N THR A 453 -15.14 -45.25 -6.24
CA THR A 453 -14.12 -45.54 -7.26
C THR A 453 -12.75 -44.93 -6.87
N THR A 454 -11.65 -45.48 -7.38
CA THR A 454 -10.30 -44.89 -7.15
C THR A 454 -10.20 -43.43 -7.65
N PRO A 455 -10.70 -43.06 -8.84
CA PRO A 455 -10.79 -41.66 -9.25
C PRO A 455 -11.66 -40.82 -8.30
N GLY A 456 -12.77 -41.37 -7.80
CA GLY A 456 -13.65 -40.69 -6.83
C GLY A 456 -13.00 -40.43 -5.49
N TRP A 457 -12.23 -41.40 -4.97
CA TRP A 457 -11.45 -41.22 -3.74
C TRP A 457 -10.42 -40.09 -3.88
N ARG A 458 -9.73 -40.03 -5.03
CA ARG A 458 -8.75 -38.98 -5.32
C ARG A 458 -9.40 -37.62 -5.49
N ALA A 459 -10.54 -37.54 -6.18
CA ALA A 459 -11.32 -36.31 -6.31
C ALA A 459 -11.77 -35.79 -4.93
N LEU A 460 -12.22 -36.69 -4.04
CA LEU A 460 -12.63 -36.35 -2.68
C LEU A 460 -11.46 -35.86 -1.83
N ILE A 461 -10.27 -36.47 -1.95
CA ILE A 461 -9.05 -36.00 -1.27
C ILE A 461 -8.68 -34.58 -1.74
N VAL A 462 -8.70 -34.32 -3.05
CA VAL A 462 -8.41 -32.98 -3.59
C VAL A 462 -9.43 -31.97 -3.08
N PHE A 463 -10.72 -32.31 -3.10
CA PHE A 463 -11.76 -31.46 -2.54
C PHE A 463 -11.55 -31.20 -1.05
N ALA A 464 -11.24 -32.21 -0.24
CA ALA A 464 -10.98 -32.05 1.19
C ALA A 464 -9.76 -31.15 1.47
N LEU A 465 -8.71 -31.24 0.65
CA LEU A 465 -7.57 -30.34 0.72
C LEU A 465 -7.97 -28.90 0.37
N CYS A 466 -8.65 -28.70 -0.77
CA CYS A 466 -9.14 -27.38 -1.19
C CYS A 466 -10.09 -26.78 -0.13
N LEU A 467 -11.00 -27.59 0.42
CA LEU A 467 -11.90 -27.22 1.50
C LEU A 467 -11.12 -26.74 2.73
N THR A 468 -10.14 -27.52 3.19
CA THR A 468 -9.32 -27.16 4.35
C THR A 468 -8.62 -25.82 4.12
N LEU A 469 -8.07 -25.59 2.92
CA LEU A 469 -7.34 -24.37 2.59
C LEU A 469 -8.23 -23.16 2.33
N TRP A 470 -9.42 -23.35 1.74
CA TRP A 470 -10.42 -22.29 1.58
C TRP A 470 -10.96 -21.83 2.94
N VAL A 471 -11.20 -22.77 3.86
CA VAL A 471 -11.66 -22.45 5.22
C VAL A 471 -10.56 -21.81 6.04
N SER A 472 -9.33 -22.34 5.98
CA SER A 472 -8.22 -21.82 6.78
C SER A 472 -7.61 -20.54 6.20
N GLN A 473 -7.91 -20.20 4.94
CA GLN A 473 -7.33 -19.09 4.17
C GLN A 473 -5.79 -19.05 4.24
N LEU A 474 -5.15 -20.23 4.32
CA LEU A 474 -3.68 -20.34 4.37
C LEU A 474 -3.04 -19.95 3.03
N LEU A 475 -3.79 -20.16 1.94
CA LEU A 475 -3.47 -19.69 0.60
C LEU A 475 -4.64 -18.83 0.09
N PRO A 476 -4.37 -17.84 -0.79
CA PRO A 476 -5.43 -17.13 -1.48
C PRO A 476 -6.40 -18.11 -2.18
N LEU A 477 -7.69 -17.78 -2.20
CA LEU A 477 -8.73 -18.69 -2.71
C LEU A 477 -8.51 -19.07 -4.19
N SER A 478 -8.01 -18.12 -4.99
CA SER A 478 -7.63 -18.30 -6.38
C SER A 478 -6.47 -19.30 -6.53
N VAL A 479 -5.43 -19.17 -5.71
CA VAL A 479 -4.27 -20.08 -5.69
C VAL A 479 -4.69 -21.49 -5.27
N THR A 480 -5.55 -21.61 -4.25
CA THR A 480 -6.11 -22.90 -3.83
C THR A 480 -6.90 -23.59 -4.95
N SER A 481 -7.65 -22.80 -5.72
CA SER A 481 -8.45 -23.30 -6.83
C SER A 481 -7.59 -23.75 -8.01
N LEU A 482 -6.54 -22.98 -8.35
CA LEU A 482 -5.54 -23.37 -9.35
C LEU A 482 -4.78 -24.63 -8.95
N MET A 483 -4.45 -24.77 -7.67
CA MET A 483 -3.85 -25.98 -7.12
C MET A 483 -4.80 -27.17 -7.28
N GLY A 484 -6.08 -27.01 -6.94
CA GLY A 484 -7.10 -28.05 -7.16
C GLY A 484 -7.17 -28.50 -8.62
N MET A 485 -7.23 -27.55 -9.57
CA MET A 485 -7.21 -27.84 -11.01
C MET A 485 -5.95 -28.60 -11.44
N ALA A 486 -4.78 -28.25 -10.89
CA ALA A 486 -3.55 -28.94 -11.22
C ALA A 486 -3.50 -30.36 -10.62
N LEU A 487 -4.00 -30.54 -9.40
CA LEU A 487 -3.94 -31.82 -8.69
C LEU A 487 -4.92 -32.87 -9.24
N LEU A 488 -6.10 -32.48 -9.72
CA LEU A 488 -7.08 -33.40 -10.29
C LEU A 488 -6.49 -34.31 -11.40
N PRO A 489 -5.83 -33.78 -12.45
CA PRO A 489 -5.20 -34.62 -13.47
C PRO A 489 -3.89 -35.26 -12.99
N LEU A 490 -3.10 -34.58 -12.16
CA LEU A 490 -1.83 -35.14 -11.65
C LEU A 490 -2.06 -36.39 -10.81
N LEU A 491 -3.12 -36.42 -10.02
CA LEU A 491 -3.49 -37.57 -9.20
C LEU A 491 -4.32 -38.59 -9.99
N GLY A 492 -4.70 -38.30 -11.23
CA GLY A 492 -5.51 -39.19 -12.07
C GLY A 492 -6.96 -39.31 -11.59
N ALA A 493 -7.54 -38.22 -11.07
CA ALA A 493 -8.97 -38.13 -10.75
C ALA A 493 -9.80 -37.82 -12.00
N MET A 494 -9.28 -36.98 -12.91
CA MET A 494 -9.90 -36.67 -14.21
C MET A 494 -8.85 -36.37 -15.30
N PRO A 495 -9.15 -36.53 -16.60
CA PRO A 495 -8.26 -36.13 -17.69
C PRO A 495 -7.97 -34.62 -17.69
N ALA A 496 -6.73 -34.23 -18.02
CA ALA A 496 -6.31 -32.83 -18.03
C ALA A 496 -7.11 -31.96 -19.01
N GLY A 497 -7.44 -32.50 -20.20
CA GLY A 497 -8.24 -31.78 -21.20
C GLY A 497 -9.61 -31.37 -20.65
N ASP A 498 -10.30 -32.29 -19.98
CA ASP A 498 -11.59 -32.04 -19.35
C ASP A 498 -11.47 -31.00 -18.23
N VAL A 499 -10.47 -31.14 -17.35
CA VAL A 499 -10.27 -30.25 -16.19
C VAL A 499 -10.02 -28.80 -16.65
N TYR A 500 -9.12 -28.59 -17.63
CA TYR A 500 -8.81 -27.24 -18.09
C TYR A 500 -9.91 -26.65 -18.97
N ALA A 501 -10.68 -27.47 -19.69
CA ALA A 501 -11.84 -26.99 -20.46
C ALA A 501 -12.93 -26.37 -19.58
N MET A 502 -13.06 -26.81 -18.32
CA MET A 502 -14.02 -26.24 -17.35
C MET A 502 -13.76 -24.75 -17.04
N PHE A 503 -12.54 -24.27 -17.26
CA PHE A 503 -12.25 -22.82 -17.15
C PHE A 503 -13.01 -21.99 -18.20
N GLY A 504 -13.32 -22.60 -19.35
CA GLY A 504 -14.07 -22.00 -20.44
C GLY A 504 -15.59 -21.94 -20.22
N ASN A 505 -16.09 -22.21 -19.02
CA ASN A 505 -17.52 -22.22 -18.72
C ASN A 505 -18.17 -20.83 -18.92
N LYS A 506 -19.40 -20.82 -19.45
CA LYS A 506 -20.18 -19.61 -19.76
C LYS A 506 -20.30 -18.65 -18.57
N ALA A 507 -20.43 -19.16 -17.35
CA ALA A 507 -20.57 -18.35 -16.15
C ALA A 507 -19.27 -17.61 -15.79
N VAL A 508 -18.10 -18.21 -16.03
CA VAL A 508 -16.79 -17.55 -15.81
C VAL A 508 -16.67 -16.31 -16.69
N PHE A 509 -17.04 -16.42 -17.97
CA PHE A 509 -17.04 -15.29 -18.90
C PHE A 509 -18.10 -14.23 -18.59
N PHE A 510 -19.28 -14.64 -18.10
CA PHE A 510 -20.29 -13.70 -17.63
C PHE A 510 -19.77 -12.82 -16.49
N ILE A 511 -19.11 -13.42 -15.49
CA ILE A 511 -18.54 -12.71 -14.35
C ILE A 511 -17.39 -11.80 -14.79
N LEU A 512 -16.51 -12.29 -15.66
CA LEU A 512 -15.43 -11.48 -16.22
C LEU A 512 -16.00 -10.22 -16.89
N GLY A 513 -17.03 -10.37 -17.73
CA GLY A 513 -17.72 -9.25 -18.35
C GLY A 513 -18.37 -8.31 -17.34
N ALA A 514 -19.08 -8.85 -16.34
CA ALA A 514 -19.72 -8.07 -15.28
C ALA A 514 -18.71 -7.25 -14.45
N PHE A 515 -17.56 -7.83 -14.08
CA PHE A 515 -16.51 -7.10 -13.35
C PHE A 515 -15.85 -6.02 -14.20
N ILE A 516 -15.62 -6.28 -15.48
CA ILE A 516 -15.09 -5.26 -16.40
C ILE A 516 -16.07 -4.09 -16.52
N LEU A 517 -17.38 -4.37 -16.67
CA LEU A 517 -18.41 -3.33 -16.69
C LEU A 517 -18.48 -2.56 -15.37
N ALA A 518 -18.43 -3.26 -14.23
CA ALA A 518 -18.41 -2.63 -12.91
C ALA A 518 -17.18 -1.72 -12.72
N ALA A 519 -16.01 -2.14 -13.18
CA ALA A 519 -14.81 -1.31 -13.21
C ALA A 519 -14.99 -0.06 -14.09
N GLY A 520 -15.68 -0.20 -15.22
CA GLY A 520 -16.09 0.92 -16.07
C GLY A 520 -17.01 1.91 -15.34
N ILE A 521 -18.01 1.42 -14.59
CA ILE A 521 -18.89 2.26 -13.77
C ILE A 521 -18.07 3.08 -12.76
N MET A 522 -17.17 2.41 -12.02
CA MET A 522 -16.31 3.07 -11.04
C MET A 522 -15.42 4.15 -11.67
N LYS A 523 -14.79 3.86 -12.81
CA LYS A 523 -13.89 4.82 -13.48
C LYS A 523 -14.60 5.96 -14.18
N SER A 524 -15.83 5.76 -14.62
CA SER A 524 -16.62 6.80 -15.27
C SER A 524 -17.08 7.93 -14.32
N GLY A 525 -16.84 7.81 -13.02
CA GLY A 525 -17.29 8.75 -11.99
C GLY A 525 -18.79 8.73 -11.71
N LEU A 526 -19.54 7.84 -12.38
CA LEU A 526 -20.99 7.70 -12.27
C LEU A 526 -21.44 7.37 -10.83
N SER A 527 -20.73 6.45 -10.18
CA SER A 527 -21.04 5.99 -8.82
C SER A 527 -20.93 7.11 -7.78
N GLU A 528 -19.88 7.93 -7.83
CA GLU A 528 -19.68 9.06 -6.91
C GLU A 528 -20.72 10.17 -7.14
N HIS A 529 -21.03 10.50 -8.40
CA HIS A 529 -22.05 11.50 -8.74
C HIS A 529 -23.43 11.06 -8.27
N LEU A 530 -23.79 9.79 -8.49
CA LEU A 530 -25.06 9.24 -8.02
C LEU A 530 -25.16 9.32 -6.49
N ALA A 531 -24.08 8.97 -5.79
CA ALA A 531 -24.06 9.00 -4.34
C ALA A 531 -24.26 10.41 -3.78
N LEU A 532 -23.52 11.39 -4.28
CA LEU A 532 -23.67 12.78 -3.85
C LEU A 532 -25.03 13.35 -4.21
N ALA A 533 -25.58 13.04 -5.38
CA ALA A 533 -26.92 13.49 -5.77
C ALA A 533 -28.01 12.98 -4.82
N VAL A 534 -27.89 11.73 -4.36
CA VAL A 534 -28.83 11.15 -3.39
C VAL A 534 -28.62 11.77 -2.00
N PHE A 535 -27.39 11.93 -1.54
CA PHE A 535 -27.12 12.55 -0.24
C PHE A 535 -27.47 14.04 -0.18
N ASP A 536 -27.30 14.79 -1.26
CA ASP A 536 -27.74 16.20 -1.37
C ASP A 536 -29.27 16.30 -1.26
N ARG A 537 -29.99 15.43 -1.97
CA ARG A 537 -31.47 15.46 -2.00
C ARG A 537 -32.11 14.90 -0.73
N PHE A 538 -31.58 13.80 -0.21
CA PHE A 538 -32.20 13.05 0.89
C PHE A 538 -31.44 13.14 2.22
N GLY A 539 -30.23 13.70 2.26
CA GLY A 539 -29.42 13.87 3.47
C GLY A 539 -29.80 15.06 4.34
N GLN A 540 -30.98 15.67 4.16
CA GLN A 540 -31.37 16.91 4.84
C GLN A 540 -31.69 16.76 6.33
N THR A 541 -32.02 15.53 6.77
CA THR A 541 -32.38 15.21 8.17
C THR A 541 -31.67 13.93 8.60
N PRO A 542 -31.37 13.73 9.90
CA PRO A 542 -30.62 12.55 10.37
C PRO A 542 -31.27 11.21 9.96
N ARG A 543 -32.60 11.08 10.11
CA ARG A 543 -33.32 9.85 9.71
C ARG A 543 -33.19 9.57 8.23
N LYS A 544 -33.42 10.57 7.37
CA LYS A 544 -33.33 10.40 5.92
C LYS A 544 -31.90 10.12 5.48
N LEU A 545 -30.90 10.79 6.08
CA LEU A 545 -29.50 10.51 5.80
C LEU A 545 -29.13 9.07 6.14
N LEU A 546 -29.52 8.57 7.32
CA LEU A 546 -29.27 7.17 7.72
C LEU A 546 -29.95 6.17 6.77
N LEU A 547 -31.19 6.42 6.35
CA LEU A 547 -31.88 5.58 5.37
C LEU A 547 -31.22 5.65 3.99
N SER A 548 -30.76 6.82 3.55
CA SER A 548 -29.98 6.96 2.31
C SER A 548 -28.67 6.19 2.40
N MET A 549 -28.02 6.16 3.57
CA MET A 549 -26.81 5.36 3.80
C MET A 549 -27.07 3.86 3.76
N LEU A 550 -28.31 3.39 3.87
CA LEU A 550 -28.67 1.97 3.71
C LEU A 550 -29.13 1.66 2.27
N LEU A 551 -30.08 2.45 1.76
CA LEU A 551 -30.78 2.16 0.51
C LEU A 551 -29.96 2.47 -0.75
N LEU A 552 -29.12 3.50 -0.71
CA LEU A 552 -28.25 3.82 -1.85
C LEU A 552 -27.22 2.72 -2.10
N PRO A 553 -26.40 2.28 -1.12
CA PRO A 553 -25.49 1.18 -1.33
C PRO A 553 -26.22 -0.09 -1.77
N ALA A 554 -27.41 -0.37 -1.21
CA ALA A 554 -28.21 -1.52 -1.64
C ALA A 554 -28.60 -1.45 -3.12
N LEU A 555 -29.04 -0.28 -3.59
CA LEU A 555 -29.37 -0.07 -5.00
C LEU A 555 -28.12 -0.16 -5.89
N MET A 556 -27.01 0.45 -5.48
CA MET A 556 -25.76 0.42 -6.22
C MET A 556 -25.22 -1.01 -6.35
N SER A 557 -25.36 -1.82 -5.29
CA SER A 557 -24.95 -3.22 -5.29
C SER A 557 -25.80 -4.12 -6.17
N CYS A 558 -26.93 -3.66 -6.72
CA CYS A 558 -27.63 -4.39 -7.78
C CYS A 558 -26.89 -4.36 -9.12
N PHE A 559 -25.94 -3.43 -9.31
CA PHE A 559 -25.28 -3.18 -10.60
C PHE A 559 -23.77 -3.35 -10.55
N MET A 560 -23.18 -3.37 -9.35
CA MET A 560 -21.76 -3.53 -9.16
C MET A 560 -21.48 -4.32 -7.87
N PRO A 561 -20.29 -4.89 -7.70
CA PRO A 561 -19.98 -5.71 -6.54
C PRO A 561 -20.08 -4.94 -5.22
N GLU A 562 -20.61 -5.58 -4.17
CA GLU A 562 -20.80 -5.00 -2.84
C GLU A 562 -19.54 -4.38 -2.24
N HIS A 563 -18.37 -4.98 -2.46
CA HIS A 563 -17.08 -4.47 -2.00
C HIS A 563 -16.65 -3.20 -2.75
N ALA A 564 -16.97 -3.09 -4.04
CA ALA A 564 -16.72 -1.90 -4.84
C ALA A 564 -17.60 -0.72 -4.37
N VAL A 565 -18.89 -0.97 -4.12
CA VAL A 565 -19.80 0.03 -3.55
C VAL A 565 -19.28 0.55 -2.22
N ALA A 566 -18.90 -0.36 -1.31
CA ALA A 566 -18.40 0.02 -0.01
C ALA A 566 -17.07 0.81 -0.09
N ALA A 567 -16.16 0.45 -1.00
CA ALA A 567 -14.91 1.19 -1.21
C ALA A 567 -15.14 2.63 -1.72
N VAL A 568 -16.12 2.83 -2.62
CA VAL A 568 -16.47 4.16 -3.14
C VAL A 568 -17.18 5.01 -2.09
N LEU A 569 -18.11 4.41 -1.32
CA LEU A 569 -18.91 5.14 -0.35
C LEU A 569 -18.19 5.40 0.96
N LEU A 570 -17.26 4.55 1.39
CA LEU A 570 -16.59 4.68 2.69
C LEU A 570 -15.92 6.05 2.91
N PRO A 571 -15.13 6.61 1.97
CA PRO A 571 -14.55 7.94 2.14
C PRO A 571 -15.62 9.05 2.28
N ILE A 572 -16.74 8.92 1.57
CA ILE A 572 -17.86 9.86 1.62
C ILE A 572 -18.55 9.77 2.98
N VAL A 573 -18.88 8.56 3.44
CA VAL A 573 -19.49 8.33 4.76
C VAL A 573 -18.57 8.82 5.87
N TRP A 574 -17.27 8.52 5.77
CA TRP A 574 -16.27 8.97 6.71
C TRP A 574 -16.22 10.50 6.79
N SER A 575 -16.17 11.19 5.65
CA SER A 575 -16.18 12.66 5.59
C SER A 575 -17.44 13.25 6.22
N ILE A 576 -18.62 12.67 5.94
CA ILE A 576 -19.90 13.12 6.52
C ILE A 576 -19.91 12.93 8.04
N VAL A 577 -19.49 11.76 8.54
CA VAL A 577 -19.44 11.48 10.00
C VAL A 577 -18.51 12.45 10.72
N HIS A 578 -17.36 12.80 10.11
CA HIS A 578 -16.44 13.81 10.67
C HIS A 578 -17.01 15.22 10.57
N GLY A 579 -17.71 15.56 9.49
CA GLY A 579 -18.44 16.81 9.36
C GLY A 579 -19.51 16.99 10.42
N LEU A 580 -20.17 15.91 10.86
CA LEU A 580 -21.12 15.91 11.97
C LEU A 580 -20.46 16.03 13.36
N GLY A 581 -19.13 16.03 13.45
CA GLY A 581 -18.40 16.12 14.73
C GLY A 581 -18.58 14.90 15.64
N LEU A 582 -19.01 13.76 15.10
CA LEU A 582 -19.31 12.57 15.89
C LEU A 582 -18.03 11.81 16.21
N LYS A 583 -17.82 11.47 17.49
CA LYS A 583 -16.65 10.71 17.95
C LYS A 583 -16.85 9.20 17.89
N PRO A 584 -15.77 8.39 17.84
CA PRO A 584 -15.85 6.94 18.01
C PRO A 584 -16.63 6.56 19.27
N GLY A 585 -17.54 5.57 19.14
CA GLY A 585 -18.46 5.17 20.21
C GLY A 585 -19.84 5.85 20.16
N ASN A 586 -20.03 6.88 19.33
CA ASN A 586 -21.35 7.43 19.06
C ASN A 586 -22.21 6.42 18.26
N ARG A 587 -23.44 6.14 18.74
CA ARG A 587 -24.34 5.15 18.14
C ARG A 587 -24.83 5.55 16.75
N TYR A 588 -25.02 6.84 16.48
CA TYR A 588 -25.44 7.29 15.16
C TYR A 588 -24.32 7.18 14.14
N ALA A 589 -23.07 7.55 14.50
CA ALA A 589 -21.91 7.33 13.64
C ALA A 589 -21.73 5.84 13.31
N MET A 590 -21.84 4.97 14.31
CA MET A 590 -21.82 3.52 14.12
C MET A 590 -22.94 3.04 13.20
N ALA A 591 -24.16 3.55 13.38
CA ALA A 591 -25.29 3.23 12.52
C ALA A 591 -25.08 3.66 11.07
N MET A 592 -24.44 4.80 10.81
CA MET A 592 -24.12 5.23 9.44
C MET A 592 -23.16 4.28 8.73
N PHE A 593 -22.11 3.84 9.43
CA PHE A 593 -21.16 2.88 8.88
C PHE A 593 -21.82 1.50 8.67
N LEU A 594 -22.59 1.01 9.64
CA LEU A 594 -23.33 -0.25 9.50
C LEU A 594 -24.40 -0.17 8.40
N ALA A 595 -25.10 0.96 8.27
CA ALA A 595 -26.08 1.18 7.20
C ALA A 595 -25.41 1.04 5.83
N MET A 596 -24.25 1.67 5.63
CA MET A 596 -23.51 1.57 4.38
C MET A 596 -23.08 0.13 4.07
N ALA A 597 -22.46 -0.55 5.05
CA ALA A 597 -21.99 -1.93 4.86
C ALA A 597 -23.16 -2.90 4.62
N TRP A 598 -24.18 -2.89 5.48
CA TRP A 598 -25.33 -3.78 5.34
C TRP A 598 -26.15 -3.47 4.09
N GLY A 599 -26.26 -2.20 3.71
CA GLY A 599 -26.88 -1.80 2.45
C GLY A 599 -26.21 -2.53 1.28
N ALA A 600 -24.88 -2.43 1.20
CA ALA A 600 -24.11 -3.05 0.13
C ALA A 600 -24.24 -4.58 0.14
N VAL A 601 -24.12 -5.21 1.32
CA VAL A 601 -24.23 -6.67 1.49
C VAL A 601 -25.62 -7.19 1.11
N ILE A 602 -26.69 -6.61 1.67
CA ILE A 602 -28.06 -7.05 1.42
C ILE A 602 -28.45 -6.80 -0.04
N GLY A 603 -28.15 -5.61 -0.57
CA GLY A 603 -28.44 -5.27 -1.96
C GLY A 603 -27.65 -6.12 -2.96
N GLY A 604 -26.43 -6.54 -2.60
CA GLY A 604 -25.60 -7.41 -3.42
C GLY A 604 -26.21 -8.79 -3.69
N VAL A 605 -27.20 -9.22 -2.90
CA VAL A 605 -27.94 -10.48 -3.10
C VAL A 605 -29.07 -10.35 -4.14
N MET A 606 -29.57 -9.13 -4.38
CA MET A 606 -30.75 -8.89 -5.22
C MET A 606 -30.59 -9.41 -6.65
N THR A 607 -29.41 -9.23 -7.24
CA THR A 607 -29.13 -9.57 -8.65
C THR A 607 -27.87 -10.41 -8.76
N LEU A 608 -27.64 -10.99 -9.94
CA LEU A 608 -26.42 -11.74 -10.24
C LEU A 608 -25.14 -10.89 -10.32
N LEU A 609 -25.25 -9.56 -10.24
CA LEU A 609 -24.12 -8.63 -10.42
C LEU A 609 -23.52 -8.17 -9.10
N GLY A 610 -24.27 -8.28 -8.00
CA GLY A 610 -23.90 -7.68 -6.73
C GLY A 610 -22.81 -8.42 -5.98
N GLY A 611 -22.58 -9.68 -6.31
CA GLY A 611 -21.50 -10.46 -5.77
C GLY A 611 -21.25 -11.67 -6.65
N ALA A 612 -20.05 -12.22 -6.55
CA ALA A 612 -19.67 -13.32 -7.41
C ALA A 612 -20.49 -14.61 -7.10
N ARG A 613 -21.05 -14.74 -5.89
CA ARG A 613 -21.78 -15.91 -5.38
C ARG A 613 -22.89 -16.44 -6.31
N GLY A 614 -23.72 -15.56 -6.87
CA GLY A 614 -24.86 -15.99 -7.70
C GLY A 614 -24.43 -16.61 -9.02
N PRO A 615 -23.55 -15.95 -9.79
CA PRO A 615 -22.95 -16.55 -10.97
C PRO A 615 -22.22 -17.87 -10.70
N LEU A 616 -21.60 -18.06 -9.53
CA LEU A 616 -20.98 -19.33 -9.15
C LEU A 616 -22.01 -20.43 -8.98
N ALA A 617 -23.10 -20.12 -8.27
CA ALA A 617 -24.18 -21.06 -8.03
C ALA A 617 -24.81 -21.51 -9.35
N MET A 618 -25.04 -20.55 -10.26
CA MET A 618 -25.50 -20.81 -11.63
C MET A 618 -24.53 -21.72 -12.39
N ALA A 619 -23.23 -21.47 -12.29
CA ALA A 619 -22.21 -22.27 -12.97
C ALA A 619 -22.18 -23.72 -12.46
N ILE A 620 -22.19 -23.91 -11.14
CA ILE A 620 -22.05 -25.22 -10.52
C ILE A 620 -23.28 -26.07 -10.81
N VAL A 621 -24.50 -25.52 -10.70
CA VAL A 621 -25.72 -26.31 -10.98
C VAL A 621 -25.83 -26.68 -12.46
N ASP A 622 -25.49 -25.75 -13.36
CA ASP A 622 -25.47 -26.00 -14.80
C ASP A 622 -24.45 -27.08 -15.19
N GLU A 623 -23.26 -27.02 -14.60
CA GLU A 623 -22.21 -28.00 -14.87
C GLU A 623 -22.54 -29.38 -14.26
N MET A 624 -23.15 -29.44 -13.07
CA MET A 624 -23.47 -30.71 -12.41
C MET A 624 -24.73 -31.38 -12.95
N THR A 625 -25.73 -30.61 -13.38
CA THR A 625 -27.07 -31.15 -13.70
C THR A 625 -27.52 -30.89 -15.14
N GLY A 626 -26.84 -30.00 -15.87
CA GLY A 626 -27.28 -29.51 -17.17
C GLY A 626 -28.45 -28.52 -17.09
N GLN A 627 -28.92 -28.19 -15.89
CA GLN A 627 -30.00 -27.23 -15.64
C GLN A 627 -29.43 -25.93 -15.09
N GLY A 628 -29.95 -24.79 -15.55
CA GLY A 628 -29.56 -23.47 -15.09
C GLY A 628 -30.77 -22.60 -14.80
N PHE A 629 -30.51 -21.39 -14.30
CA PHE A 629 -31.54 -20.39 -14.03
C PHE A 629 -31.18 -19.05 -14.68
N SER A 630 -32.19 -18.27 -15.06
CA SER A 630 -32.01 -16.98 -15.71
C SER A 630 -31.70 -15.87 -14.71
N PHE A 631 -31.34 -14.69 -15.24
CA PHE A 631 -31.19 -13.47 -14.42
C PHE A 631 -32.49 -13.10 -13.70
N VAL A 632 -33.64 -13.35 -14.34
CA VAL A 632 -34.96 -13.04 -13.80
C VAL A 632 -35.31 -14.02 -12.68
N ASP A 633 -35.05 -15.31 -12.87
CA ASP A 633 -35.32 -16.35 -11.86
C ASP A 633 -34.59 -16.05 -10.54
N TRP A 634 -33.30 -15.70 -10.63
CA TRP A 634 -32.52 -15.27 -9.47
C TRP A 634 -33.15 -14.06 -8.78
N THR A 635 -33.47 -13.03 -9.56
CA THR A 635 -33.97 -11.75 -9.01
C THR A 635 -35.34 -11.92 -8.36
N LEU A 636 -36.23 -12.73 -8.94
CA LEU A 636 -37.54 -13.04 -8.38
C LEU A 636 -37.44 -13.95 -7.13
N ALA A 637 -36.46 -14.85 -7.08
CA ALA A 637 -36.21 -15.70 -5.93
C ALA A 637 -35.63 -14.91 -4.74
N ALA A 638 -34.66 -14.02 -5.00
CA ALA A 638 -33.95 -13.23 -3.98
C ALA A 638 -34.74 -12.01 -3.51
N GLY A 639 -35.48 -11.35 -4.40
CA GLY A 639 -36.06 -10.03 -4.18
C GLY A 639 -36.92 -9.87 -2.92
N PRO A 640 -37.91 -10.74 -2.67
CA PRO A 640 -38.73 -10.64 -1.47
C PRO A 640 -37.92 -10.75 -0.17
N VAL A 641 -36.91 -11.64 -0.12
CA VAL A 641 -36.03 -11.77 1.05
C VAL A 641 -35.20 -10.52 1.23
N VAL A 642 -34.56 -10.03 0.17
CA VAL A 642 -33.73 -8.82 0.19
C VAL A 642 -34.51 -7.60 0.67
N LEU A 643 -35.71 -7.38 0.13
CA LEU A 643 -36.57 -6.27 0.53
C LEU A 643 -37.01 -6.38 2.00
N GLY A 644 -37.37 -7.58 2.45
CA GLY A 644 -37.72 -7.84 3.85
C GLY A 644 -36.54 -7.59 4.80
N VAL A 645 -35.35 -8.06 4.45
CA VAL A 645 -34.12 -7.86 5.25
C VAL A 645 -33.71 -6.39 5.26
N LEU A 646 -33.79 -5.66 4.13
CA LEU A 646 -33.56 -4.21 4.10
C LEU A 646 -34.53 -3.44 4.99
N PHE A 647 -35.82 -3.81 4.96
CA PHE A 647 -36.83 -3.19 5.81
C PHE A 647 -36.52 -3.40 7.29
N VAL A 648 -36.16 -4.62 7.69
CA VAL A 648 -35.80 -4.91 9.09
C VAL A 648 -34.49 -4.23 9.48
N ALA A 649 -33.48 -4.21 8.60
CA ALA A 649 -32.24 -3.48 8.83
C ALA A 649 -32.51 -1.98 9.06
N ALA A 650 -33.38 -1.37 8.26
CA ALA A 650 -33.79 0.02 8.44
C ALA A 650 -34.44 0.27 9.82
N LEU A 651 -35.36 -0.60 10.24
CA LEU A 651 -36.00 -0.50 11.56
C LEU A 651 -34.99 -0.66 12.71
N LEU A 652 -34.09 -1.64 12.61
CA LEU A 652 -33.05 -1.88 13.62
C LEU A 652 -32.12 -0.66 13.74
N LEU A 653 -31.66 -0.11 12.62
CA LEU A 653 -30.76 1.05 12.59
C LEU A 653 -31.44 2.31 13.12
N LEU A 654 -32.70 2.59 12.72
CA LEU A 654 -33.46 3.74 13.21
C LEU A 654 -33.76 3.66 14.71
N LYS A 655 -33.99 2.45 15.24
CA LYS A 655 -34.19 2.24 16.68
C LYS A 655 -32.88 2.37 17.46
N PHE A 656 -31.76 1.94 16.88
CA PHE A 656 -30.44 2.02 17.51
C PHE A 656 -29.85 3.44 17.55
N ALA A 657 -30.09 4.23 16.50
CA ALA A 657 -29.45 5.53 16.31
C ALA A 657 -30.28 6.69 16.89
N PRO A 658 -29.76 7.45 17.87
CA PRO A 658 -30.39 8.68 18.34
C PRO A 658 -30.33 9.75 17.23
N HIS A 659 -31.47 10.35 16.89
CA HIS A 659 -31.60 11.21 15.69
C HIS A 659 -32.17 12.60 15.97
N HIS A 660 -32.42 12.96 17.23
CA HIS A 660 -33.06 14.24 17.60
C HIS A 660 -32.06 15.39 17.85
N GLU A 661 -30.78 15.10 18.10
CA GLU A 661 -29.77 16.09 18.52
C GLU A 661 -28.62 16.28 17.52
N ILE A 662 -28.79 15.82 16.28
CA ILE A 662 -27.71 15.83 15.29
C ILE A 662 -27.83 17.07 14.40
N ASP A 663 -26.86 17.96 14.53
CA ASP A 663 -26.72 19.09 13.64
C ASP A 663 -26.25 18.65 12.25
N MET A 664 -27.07 18.93 11.25
CA MET A 664 -26.83 18.55 9.86
C MET A 664 -26.00 19.57 9.08
N GLN A 665 -25.69 20.75 9.64
CA GLN A 665 -24.95 21.79 8.92
C GLN A 665 -23.57 21.30 8.46
N GLY A 666 -22.83 20.64 9.35
CA GLY A 666 -21.51 20.10 9.02
C GLY A 666 -21.54 18.98 7.97
N ALA A 667 -22.56 18.11 7.99
CA ALA A 667 -22.76 17.12 6.93
C ALA A 667 -23.04 17.76 5.57
N ARG A 668 -23.90 18.80 5.53
CA ARG A 668 -24.22 19.52 4.29
C ARG A 668 -22.98 20.20 3.71
N HIS A 669 -22.21 20.88 4.53
CA HIS A 669 -20.99 21.54 4.08
C HIS A 669 -20.01 20.55 3.45
N ARG A 670 -19.82 19.36 4.05
CA ARG A 670 -18.95 18.31 3.49
C ARG A 670 -19.49 17.71 2.19
N ILE A 671 -20.81 17.53 2.07
CA ILE A 671 -21.45 17.05 0.82
C ILE A 671 -21.28 18.08 -0.30
N GLU A 672 -21.48 19.36 0.00
CA GLU A 672 -21.29 20.48 -0.93
C GLU A 672 -19.83 20.61 -1.37
N GLU A 673 -18.89 20.58 -0.42
CA GLU A 673 -17.44 20.60 -0.67
C GLU A 673 -17.03 19.46 -1.62
N ARG A 674 -17.45 18.22 -1.33
CA ARG A 674 -17.14 17.05 -2.17
C ARG A 674 -17.77 17.15 -3.56
N ARG A 675 -18.97 17.71 -3.66
CA ARG A 675 -19.65 17.96 -4.96
C ARG A 675 -18.91 19.00 -5.79
N LEU A 676 -18.41 20.07 -5.16
CA LEU A 676 -17.62 21.09 -5.83
C LEU A 676 -16.28 20.53 -6.34
N GLN A 677 -15.63 19.65 -5.58
CA GLN A 677 -14.42 18.93 -6.01
C GLN A 677 -14.67 17.99 -7.20
N LEU A 678 -15.81 17.28 -7.20
CA LEU A 678 -16.14 16.29 -8.24
C LEU A 678 -16.57 16.92 -9.58
N GLY A 679 -17.18 18.11 -9.52
CA GLY A 679 -17.64 18.81 -10.72
C GLY A 679 -18.94 18.25 -11.32
N ARG A 680 -19.11 18.39 -12.64
CA ARG A 680 -20.29 17.91 -13.37
C ARG A 680 -20.01 16.55 -14.00
N LEU A 681 -21.04 15.69 -14.04
CA LEU A 681 -20.94 14.39 -14.70
C LEU A 681 -20.61 14.56 -16.19
N GLU A 682 -19.42 14.08 -16.57
CA GLU A 682 -18.94 14.11 -17.94
C GLU A 682 -19.80 13.25 -18.88
N MET A 683 -19.68 13.49 -20.19
CA MET A 683 -20.42 12.73 -21.19
C MET A 683 -20.13 11.22 -21.10
N ARG A 684 -18.89 10.83 -20.80
CA ARG A 684 -18.49 9.42 -20.62
C ARG A 684 -19.30 8.73 -19.52
N GLY A 685 -19.52 9.39 -18.39
CA GLY A 685 -20.35 8.87 -17.29
C GLY A 685 -21.81 8.70 -17.67
N LYS A 686 -22.37 9.62 -18.47
CA LYS A 686 -23.76 9.51 -18.98
C LYS A 686 -23.91 8.35 -19.97
N ILE A 687 -22.94 8.19 -20.88
CA ILE A 687 -22.92 7.07 -21.84
C ILE A 687 -22.78 5.75 -21.08
N MET A 688 -21.95 5.70 -20.03
CA MET A 688 -21.80 4.50 -19.20
C MET A 688 -23.11 4.13 -18.50
N ALA A 689 -23.85 5.11 -17.98
CA ALA A 689 -25.16 4.87 -17.38
C ALA A 689 -26.16 4.28 -18.40
N LEU A 690 -26.21 4.86 -19.61
CA LEU A 690 -27.06 4.36 -20.69
C LEU A 690 -26.66 2.94 -21.11
N LEU A 691 -25.35 2.68 -21.26
CA LEU A 691 -24.83 1.35 -21.59
C LEU A 691 -25.24 0.33 -20.53
N MET A 692 -25.07 0.64 -19.25
CA MET A 692 -25.45 -0.27 -18.16
C MET A 692 -26.95 -0.56 -18.13
N LEU A 693 -27.79 0.46 -18.36
CA LEU A 693 -29.24 0.28 -18.47
C LEU A 693 -29.61 -0.62 -19.65
N ALA A 694 -28.98 -0.41 -20.81
CA ALA A 694 -29.18 -1.24 -21.99
C ALA A 694 -28.72 -2.69 -21.78
N THR A 695 -27.56 -2.90 -21.16
CA THR A 695 -27.04 -4.24 -20.82
C THR A 695 -27.95 -4.96 -19.84
N THR A 696 -28.46 -4.25 -18.82
CA THR A 696 -29.40 -4.82 -17.85
C THR A 696 -30.71 -5.22 -18.50
N ALA A 697 -31.27 -4.36 -19.37
CA ALA A 697 -32.45 -4.71 -20.15
C ALA A 697 -32.20 -5.92 -21.06
N ALA A 698 -31.03 -6.00 -21.69
CA ALA A 698 -30.66 -7.15 -22.51
C ALA A 698 -30.57 -8.45 -21.68
N TRP A 699 -30.00 -8.43 -20.47
CA TRP A 699 -30.00 -9.61 -19.60
C TRP A 699 -31.41 -10.08 -19.21
N ILE A 700 -32.35 -9.14 -19.02
CA ILE A 700 -33.74 -9.46 -18.64
C ILE A 700 -34.52 -10.04 -19.82
N PHE A 701 -34.42 -9.44 -21.01
CA PHE A 701 -35.29 -9.80 -22.14
C PHE A 701 -34.64 -10.74 -23.17
N LEU A 702 -33.32 -10.76 -23.25
CA LEU A 702 -32.54 -11.51 -24.27
C LEU A 702 -31.58 -12.52 -23.64
N GLY A 703 -31.55 -12.63 -22.29
CA GLY A 703 -30.63 -13.49 -21.56
C GLY A 703 -30.74 -14.97 -21.96
N ASP A 704 -31.97 -15.46 -22.12
CA ASP A 704 -32.24 -16.87 -22.44
C ASP A 704 -31.89 -17.24 -23.89
N THR A 705 -31.93 -16.27 -24.81
CA THR A 705 -31.69 -16.51 -26.24
C THR A 705 -30.25 -16.25 -26.66
N LEU A 706 -29.63 -15.17 -26.17
CA LEU A 706 -28.27 -14.77 -26.54
C LEU A 706 -27.20 -15.23 -25.53
N GLY A 707 -27.61 -15.60 -24.32
CA GLY A 707 -26.73 -15.97 -23.22
C GLY A 707 -26.17 -14.76 -22.47
N LEU A 708 -26.19 -14.84 -21.13
CA LEU A 708 -25.73 -13.76 -20.24
C LEU A 708 -24.28 -13.34 -20.49
N ALA A 709 -23.41 -14.33 -20.77
CA ALA A 709 -21.99 -14.11 -21.03
C ALA A 709 -21.76 -13.31 -22.32
N SER A 710 -22.44 -13.67 -23.41
CA SER A 710 -22.34 -12.97 -24.70
C SER A 710 -22.75 -11.52 -24.58
N ILE A 711 -23.87 -11.25 -23.90
CA ILE A 711 -24.37 -9.89 -23.65
C ILE A 711 -23.32 -9.07 -22.86
N ALA A 712 -22.73 -9.67 -21.81
CA ALA A 712 -21.71 -9.01 -21.00
C ALA A 712 -20.46 -8.67 -21.83
N LEU A 713 -19.96 -9.62 -22.64
CA LEU A 713 -18.77 -9.41 -23.48
C LEU A 713 -19.02 -8.37 -24.58
N ILE A 714 -20.18 -8.38 -25.23
CA ILE A 714 -20.55 -7.37 -26.22
C ILE A 714 -20.63 -5.98 -25.57
N ALA A 715 -21.20 -5.89 -24.37
CA ALA A 715 -21.24 -4.63 -23.61
C ALA A 715 -19.82 -4.13 -23.25
N VAL A 716 -18.90 -5.03 -22.89
CA VAL A 716 -17.49 -4.68 -22.68
C VAL A 716 -16.86 -4.13 -23.97
N VAL A 717 -17.07 -4.80 -25.10
CA VAL A 717 -16.57 -4.31 -26.40
C VAL A 717 -17.16 -2.94 -26.73
N ALA A 718 -18.47 -2.74 -26.53
CA ALA A 718 -19.14 -1.47 -26.73
C ALA A 718 -18.58 -0.37 -25.81
N MET A 719 -18.32 -0.67 -24.54
CA MET A 719 -17.71 0.25 -23.58
C MET A 719 -16.37 0.80 -24.07
N PHE A 720 -15.51 -0.07 -24.61
CA PHE A 720 -14.21 0.32 -25.18
C PHE A 720 -14.34 1.01 -26.53
N ALA A 721 -15.22 0.54 -27.41
CA ALA A 721 -15.47 1.15 -28.72
C ALA A 721 -15.98 2.59 -28.58
N LEU A 722 -16.84 2.85 -27.58
CA LEU A 722 -17.34 4.18 -27.23
C LEU A 722 -16.32 5.04 -26.48
N ARG A 723 -15.09 4.53 -26.23
CA ARG A 723 -14.00 5.21 -25.51
C ARG A 723 -14.44 5.76 -24.14
N ILE A 724 -15.24 4.99 -23.41
CA ILE A 724 -15.68 5.35 -22.06
C ILE A 724 -14.50 5.27 -21.08
N VAL A 725 -13.69 4.22 -21.19
CA VAL A 725 -12.52 3.93 -20.33
C VAL A 725 -11.39 3.28 -21.12
N GLY A 726 -10.13 3.42 -20.66
CA GLY A 726 -8.97 2.71 -21.20
C GLY A 726 -8.71 1.36 -20.51
N TRP A 727 -8.14 0.39 -21.22
CA TRP A 727 -7.86 -0.95 -20.64
C TRP A 727 -6.92 -0.88 -19.44
N GLN A 728 -5.83 -0.09 -19.56
CA GLN A 728 -4.86 0.12 -18.48
C GLN A 728 -5.49 0.77 -17.24
N GLU A 729 -6.50 1.61 -17.41
CA GLU A 729 -7.18 2.31 -16.31
C GLU A 729 -8.03 1.37 -15.46
N ILE A 730 -8.69 0.39 -16.09
CA ILE A 730 -9.61 -0.53 -15.40
C ILE A 730 -8.96 -1.85 -14.98
N GLN A 731 -7.84 -2.27 -15.57
CA GLN A 731 -7.21 -3.57 -15.29
C GLN A 731 -6.94 -3.80 -13.81
N GLN A 732 -6.57 -2.74 -13.07
CA GLN A 732 -6.30 -2.78 -11.63
C GLN A 732 -7.57 -2.97 -10.77
N HIS A 733 -8.75 -2.72 -11.34
CA HIS A 733 -10.06 -2.79 -10.66
C HIS A 733 -10.82 -4.08 -10.98
N ILE A 734 -10.28 -4.90 -11.89
CA ILE A 734 -10.83 -6.22 -12.21
C ILE A 734 -10.29 -7.22 -11.19
N ASP A 735 -11.20 -7.93 -10.51
CA ASP A 735 -10.82 -8.99 -9.58
C ASP A 735 -10.53 -10.30 -10.33
N TRP A 736 -9.29 -10.42 -10.81
CA TRP A 736 -8.79 -11.65 -11.44
C TRP A 736 -8.79 -12.84 -10.49
N SER A 737 -8.70 -12.62 -9.17
CA SER A 737 -8.68 -13.71 -8.20
C SER A 737 -10.02 -14.43 -8.18
N VAL A 738 -11.12 -13.68 -8.25
CA VAL A 738 -12.46 -14.28 -8.33
C VAL A 738 -12.61 -15.09 -9.61
N VAL A 739 -12.22 -14.56 -10.78
CA VAL A 739 -12.32 -15.28 -12.05
C VAL A 739 -11.54 -16.61 -12.02
N LEU A 740 -10.30 -16.59 -11.50
CA LEU A 740 -9.45 -17.77 -11.37
C LEU A 740 -10.00 -18.80 -10.36
N MET A 741 -10.54 -18.31 -9.25
CA MET A 741 -11.15 -19.17 -8.23
C MET A 741 -12.32 -19.98 -8.80
N TYR A 742 -13.12 -19.38 -9.69
CA TYR A 742 -14.35 -19.98 -10.19
C TYR A 742 -14.06 -21.15 -11.11
N GLY A 743 -13.13 -20.97 -12.05
CA GLY A 743 -12.71 -22.04 -12.94
C GLY A 743 -12.22 -23.27 -12.15
N GLY A 744 -11.49 -23.06 -11.05
CA GLY A 744 -11.04 -24.17 -10.23
C GLY A 744 -12.10 -24.76 -9.30
N ALA A 745 -12.97 -23.94 -8.72
CA ALA A 745 -14.09 -24.43 -7.92
C ALA A 745 -15.06 -25.28 -8.76
N ILE A 746 -15.38 -24.86 -9.98
CA ILE A 746 -16.22 -25.61 -10.93
C ILE A 746 -15.54 -26.92 -11.32
N ALA A 747 -14.23 -26.90 -11.62
CA ALA A 747 -13.49 -28.11 -11.95
C ALA A 747 -13.48 -29.13 -10.79
N VAL A 748 -13.29 -28.68 -9.55
CA VAL A 748 -13.36 -29.53 -8.36
C VAL A 748 -14.77 -30.07 -8.16
N ALA A 749 -15.80 -29.22 -8.24
CA ALA A 749 -17.20 -29.63 -8.13
C ALA A 749 -17.59 -30.70 -9.17
N LYS A 750 -17.30 -30.44 -10.43
CA LYS A 750 -17.58 -31.37 -11.55
C LYS A 750 -16.82 -32.68 -11.41
N SER A 751 -15.61 -32.65 -10.85
CA SER A 751 -14.85 -33.88 -10.57
C SER A 751 -15.54 -34.79 -9.55
N LEU A 752 -16.22 -34.22 -8.55
CA LEU A 752 -16.96 -35.02 -7.56
C LEU A 752 -18.20 -35.67 -8.17
N GLU A 753 -18.87 -34.96 -9.07
CA GLU A 753 -20.04 -35.48 -9.81
C GLU A 753 -19.61 -36.61 -10.76
N LYS A 754 -18.67 -36.35 -11.69
CA LYS A 754 -18.24 -37.34 -12.69
C LYS A 754 -17.66 -38.63 -12.10
N THR A 755 -17.10 -38.56 -10.90
CA THR A 755 -16.45 -39.72 -10.26
C THR A 755 -17.37 -40.47 -9.29
N GLY A 756 -18.60 -39.99 -9.07
CA GLY A 756 -19.55 -40.55 -8.10
C GLY A 756 -19.24 -40.22 -6.63
N ALA A 757 -18.20 -39.41 -6.37
CA ALA A 757 -17.81 -39.04 -5.01
C ALA A 757 -18.87 -38.17 -4.32
N ALA A 758 -19.53 -37.29 -5.06
CA ALA A 758 -20.57 -36.41 -4.51
C ALA A 758 -21.78 -37.21 -3.99
N GLU A 759 -22.21 -38.22 -4.75
CA GLU A 759 -23.31 -39.13 -4.39
C GLU A 759 -22.93 -40.00 -3.17
N TRP A 760 -21.69 -40.52 -3.14
CA TRP A 760 -21.19 -41.31 -2.01
C TRP A 760 -21.21 -40.52 -0.69
N VAL A 761 -20.78 -39.24 -0.72
CA VAL A 761 -20.86 -38.35 0.46
C VAL A 761 -22.32 -38.11 0.84
N ALA A 762 -23.19 -37.84 -0.15
CA ALA A 762 -24.59 -37.54 0.11
C ALA A 762 -25.31 -38.70 0.81
N LEU A 763 -25.09 -39.94 0.36
CA LEU A 763 -25.66 -41.14 0.97
C LEU A 763 -25.10 -41.43 2.38
N GLY A 764 -23.84 -41.10 2.64
CA GLY A 764 -23.20 -41.31 3.95
C GLY A 764 -23.65 -40.33 5.05
N PHE A 765 -24.14 -39.15 4.68
CA PHE A 765 -24.53 -38.08 5.61
C PHE A 765 -26.03 -37.78 5.63
N TRP A 766 -26.86 -38.57 4.94
CA TRP A 766 -28.31 -38.37 4.88
C TRP A 766 -28.99 -38.73 6.22
N PRO A 767 -29.62 -37.77 6.93
CA PRO A 767 -30.36 -38.07 8.15
C PRO A 767 -31.76 -38.61 7.80
N ASP A 768 -32.11 -39.79 8.32
CA ASP A 768 -33.46 -40.34 8.16
C ASP A 768 -34.53 -39.42 8.79
N GLY A 769 -35.58 -39.08 8.04
CA GLY A 769 -36.77 -38.39 8.55
C GLY A 769 -36.84 -36.86 8.38
N LEU A 770 -35.90 -36.23 7.67
CA LEU A 770 -36.01 -34.80 7.32
C LEU A 770 -36.91 -34.57 6.10
N THR A 771 -37.80 -33.56 6.17
CA THR A 771 -38.61 -33.11 5.02
C THR A 771 -37.81 -32.16 4.12
N GLY A 772 -38.21 -31.98 2.85
CA GLY A 772 -37.48 -31.16 1.88
C GLY A 772 -37.19 -29.72 2.35
N ILE A 773 -38.17 -29.05 2.97
CA ILE A 773 -37.97 -27.68 3.49
C ILE A 773 -37.05 -27.65 4.72
N MET A 774 -37.02 -28.71 5.53
CA MET A 774 -36.11 -28.80 6.69
C MET A 774 -34.66 -28.97 6.23
N VAL A 775 -34.44 -29.77 5.18
CA VAL A 775 -33.12 -29.91 4.55
C VAL A 775 -32.67 -28.56 3.99
N LEU A 776 -33.56 -27.85 3.26
CA LEU A 776 -33.27 -26.52 2.72
C LEU A 776 -32.91 -25.51 3.83
N ALA A 777 -33.70 -25.47 4.90
CA ALA A 777 -33.47 -24.57 6.04
C ALA A 777 -32.17 -24.89 6.78
N LEU A 778 -31.84 -26.17 6.94
CA LEU A 778 -30.60 -26.62 7.57
C LEU A 778 -29.38 -26.23 6.73
N VAL A 779 -29.41 -26.53 5.43
CA VAL A 779 -28.32 -26.16 4.50
C VAL A 779 -28.17 -24.63 4.44
N ALA A 780 -29.28 -23.88 4.43
CA ALA A 780 -29.24 -22.43 4.47
C ALA A 780 -28.61 -21.90 5.77
N LEU A 781 -29.01 -22.41 6.93
CA LEU A 781 -28.42 -22.03 8.22
C LEU A 781 -26.92 -22.33 8.26
N LEU A 782 -26.50 -23.53 7.83
CA LEU A 782 -25.09 -23.92 7.80
C LEU A 782 -24.28 -23.02 6.85
N THR A 783 -24.85 -22.68 5.69
CA THR A 783 -24.23 -21.77 4.73
C THR A 783 -24.09 -20.36 5.30
N MET A 784 -25.12 -19.83 5.97
CA MET A 784 -25.09 -18.51 6.61
C MET A 784 -24.03 -18.46 7.72
N LEU A 785 -23.96 -19.49 8.56
CA LEU A 785 -22.94 -19.58 9.62
C LEU A 785 -21.52 -19.70 9.05
N LEU A 786 -21.36 -20.50 7.99
CA LEU A 786 -20.07 -20.68 7.33
C LEU A 786 -19.58 -19.36 6.72
N THR A 787 -20.47 -18.61 6.06
CA THR A 787 -20.12 -17.37 5.36
C THR A 787 -19.72 -16.20 6.28
N GLU A 788 -19.95 -16.32 7.59
CA GLU A 788 -19.43 -15.35 8.56
C GLU A 788 -17.92 -15.55 8.82
N GLY A 789 -17.42 -16.76 8.61
CA GLY A 789 -16.02 -17.13 8.84
C GLY A 789 -15.17 -17.19 7.56
N ILE A 790 -15.78 -17.35 6.39
CA ILE A 790 -15.10 -17.49 5.10
C ILE A 790 -15.74 -16.59 4.04
N SER A 791 -15.14 -16.49 2.86
CA SER A 791 -15.73 -15.69 1.78
C SER A 791 -17.03 -16.31 1.25
N ASN A 792 -17.99 -15.44 0.89
CA ASN A 792 -19.30 -15.84 0.35
C ASN A 792 -19.20 -16.81 -0.84
N SER A 793 -18.30 -16.53 -1.77
CA SER A 793 -18.07 -17.41 -2.93
C SER A 793 -17.41 -18.74 -2.55
N ALA A 794 -16.51 -18.76 -1.55
CA ALA A 794 -15.95 -20.01 -1.06
C ALA A 794 -17.03 -20.88 -0.39
N ALA A 795 -17.95 -20.27 0.36
CA ALA A 795 -19.09 -21.00 0.94
C ALA A 795 -19.94 -21.69 -0.14
N VAL A 796 -20.25 -20.98 -1.24
CA VAL A 796 -20.96 -21.58 -2.39
C VAL A 796 -20.16 -22.72 -3.04
N ALA A 797 -18.86 -22.51 -3.29
CA ALA A 797 -17.97 -23.52 -3.86
C ALA A 797 -17.86 -24.81 -3.02
N ILE A 798 -17.98 -24.66 -1.69
CA ILE A 798 -17.88 -25.77 -0.73
C ILE A 798 -19.21 -26.49 -0.59
N VAL A 799 -20.31 -25.74 -0.43
CA VAL A 799 -21.59 -26.32 -0.03
C VAL A 799 -22.31 -26.95 -1.22
N LEU A 800 -22.32 -26.31 -2.40
CA LEU A 800 -23.11 -26.79 -3.54
C LEU A 800 -22.74 -28.18 -4.06
N PRO A 801 -21.46 -28.57 -4.19
CA PRO A 801 -21.11 -29.90 -4.69
C PRO A 801 -21.66 -31.05 -3.82
N ILE A 802 -21.95 -30.77 -2.54
CA ILE A 802 -22.54 -31.73 -1.61
C ILE A 802 -24.05 -31.53 -1.52
N ALA A 803 -24.53 -30.29 -1.50
CA ALA A 803 -25.94 -29.96 -1.34
C ALA A 803 -26.79 -30.36 -2.55
N ILE A 804 -26.25 -30.27 -3.78
CA ILE A 804 -26.99 -30.63 -5.00
C ILE A 804 -27.35 -32.13 -5.04
N PRO A 805 -26.40 -33.08 -4.87
CA PRO A 805 -26.76 -34.49 -4.80
C PRO A 805 -27.69 -34.83 -3.64
N LEU A 806 -27.49 -34.20 -2.47
CA LEU A 806 -28.41 -34.33 -1.34
C LEU A 806 -29.82 -33.86 -1.69
N ALA A 807 -29.96 -32.74 -2.42
CA ALA A 807 -31.25 -32.23 -2.87
C ALA A 807 -31.96 -33.24 -3.78
N THR A 808 -31.24 -33.85 -4.72
CA THR A 808 -31.80 -34.88 -5.60
C THR A 808 -32.34 -36.08 -4.82
N LEU A 809 -31.60 -36.54 -3.79
CA LEU A 809 -32.06 -37.61 -2.89
C LEU A 809 -33.27 -37.18 -2.03
N ALA A 810 -33.33 -35.91 -1.66
CA ALA A 810 -34.42 -35.30 -0.90
C ALA A 810 -35.73 -35.12 -1.69
N GLY A 811 -35.69 -35.31 -3.02
CA GLY A 811 -36.76 -34.90 -3.92
C GLY A 811 -36.91 -33.38 -4.04
N ILE A 812 -35.84 -32.62 -3.75
CA ILE A 812 -35.77 -31.18 -3.96
C ILE A 812 -35.11 -30.92 -5.31
N ASP A 813 -35.70 -30.03 -6.10
CA ASP A 813 -35.12 -29.57 -7.35
C ASP A 813 -33.69 -29.00 -7.13
N PRO A 814 -32.66 -29.49 -7.87
CA PRO A 814 -31.29 -29.00 -7.75
C PRO A 814 -31.12 -27.49 -7.96
N VAL A 815 -31.93 -26.89 -8.83
CA VAL A 815 -31.89 -25.44 -9.09
C VAL A 815 -32.36 -24.67 -7.85
N THR A 816 -33.42 -25.14 -7.20
CA THR A 816 -33.93 -24.62 -5.93
C THR A 816 -32.86 -24.65 -4.83
N MET A 817 -32.10 -25.75 -4.72
CA MET A 817 -30.99 -25.85 -3.77
C MET A 817 -29.85 -24.88 -4.14
N ALA A 818 -29.54 -24.74 -5.43
CA ALA A 818 -28.51 -23.82 -5.90
C ALA A 818 -28.85 -22.35 -5.58
N LEU A 819 -30.10 -21.95 -5.80
CA LEU A 819 -30.61 -20.62 -5.43
C LEU A 819 -30.56 -20.42 -3.91
N ALA A 820 -30.96 -21.41 -3.13
CA ALA A 820 -30.95 -21.33 -1.67
C ALA A 820 -29.56 -21.01 -1.13
N VAL A 821 -28.56 -21.84 -1.47
CA VAL A 821 -27.17 -21.64 -1.03
C VAL A 821 -26.60 -20.35 -1.61
N GLY A 822 -26.87 -20.06 -2.88
CA GLY A 822 -26.40 -18.84 -3.55
C GLY A 822 -26.90 -17.56 -2.88
N ILE A 823 -28.18 -17.49 -2.54
CA ILE A 823 -28.82 -16.31 -1.92
C ILE A 823 -28.34 -16.15 -0.49
N VAL A 824 -28.41 -17.21 0.33
CA VAL A 824 -28.13 -17.11 1.77
C VAL A 824 -26.64 -16.98 2.09
N SER A 825 -25.75 -17.42 1.19
CA SER A 825 -24.30 -17.15 1.30
C SER A 825 -23.97 -15.65 1.24
N GLY A 826 -24.89 -14.80 0.79
CA GLY A 826 -24.71 -13.36 0.80
C GLY A 826 -25.07 -12.66 2.12
N PHE A 827 -25.66 -13.37 3.08
CA PHE A 827 -26.18 -12.78 4.32
C PHE A 827 -25.19 -12.88 5.49
N ALA A 828 -23.98 -12.34 5.28
CA ALA A 828 -22.96 -12.22 6.31
C ALA A 828 -22.98 -10.82 6.97
N PHE A 829 -23.45 -10.76 8.22
CA PHE A 829 -23.72 -9.52 8.95
C PHE A 829 -22.97 -9.40 10.29
N MET A 830 -22.54 -10.52 10.88
CA MET A 830 -22.09 -10.60 12.28
C MET A 830 -20.61 -10.26 12.44
N LEU A 831 -19.75 -10.78 11.57
CA LEU A 831 -18.30 -10.69 11.71
C LEU A 831 -17.68 -9.74 10.67
N PRO A 832 -16.62 -9.00 11.05
CA PRO A 832 -15.84 -8.21 10.09
C PRO A 832 -15.26 -9.04 8.95
N MET A 833 -14.90 -10.29 9.23
CA MET A 833 -14.27 -11.18 8.24
C MET A 833 -15.25 -11.74 7.20
N GLY A 834 -16.57 -11.70 7.46
CA GLY A 834 -17.57 -12.27 6.56
C GLY A 834 -17.64 -11.55 5.21
N THR A 835 -17.50 -10.22 5.19
CA THR A 835 -17.45 -9.44 3.93
C THR A 835 -16.45 -8.30 3.97
N PRO A 836 -15.85 -7.91 2.82
CA PRO A 836 -14.98 -6.74 2.75
C PRO A 836 -15.66 -5.45 3.21
N ALA A 837 -16.97 -5.30 2.96
CA ALA A 837 -17.74 -4.14 3.42
C ALA A 837 -17.75 -4.05 4.96
N ASN A 838 -18.00 -5.17 5.63
CA ASN A 838 -17.96 -5.32 7.08
C ASN A 838 -16.54 -5.05 7.65
N ALA A 839 -15.49 -5.57 7.01
CA ALA A 839 -14.11 -5.32 7.41
C ALA A 839 -13.73 -3.85 7.28
N MET A 840 -14.10 -3.20 6.17
CA MET A 840 -13.82 -1.80 5.89
C MET A 840 -14.44 -0.88 6.94
N VAL A 841 -15.72 -1.10 7.30
CA VAL A 841 -16.37 -0.29 8.33
C VAL A 841 -15.85 -0.59 9.73
N PHE A 842 -15.43 -1.82 10.01
CA PHE A 842 -14.78 -2.14 11.28
C PHE A 842 -13.41 -1.45 11.41
N GLY A 843 -12.65 -1.37 10.32
CA GLY A 843 -11.35 -0.70 10.24
C GLY A 843 -11.39 0.81 10.52
N THR A 844 -12.57 1.43 10.45
CA THR A 844 -12.78 2.85 10.81
C THR A 844 -12.56 3.14 12.30
N GLY A 845 -12.65 2.12 13.16
CA GLY A 845 -12.63 2.29 14.61
C GLY A 845 -13.92 2.83 15.24
N TYR A 846 -14.94 3.18 14.43
CA TYR A 846 -16.24 3.64 14.92
C TYR A 846 -17.19 2.49 15.27
N VAL A 847 -17.05 1.34 14.60
CA VAL A 847 -17.90 0.15 14.80
C VAL A 847 -17.30 -0.76 15.85
N GLN A 848 -18.07 -1.10 16.88
CA GLN A 848 -17.63 -2.01 17.94
C GLN A 848 -18.11 -3.43 17.67
N MET A 849 -17.21 -4.41 17.85
CA MET A 849 -17.48 -5.84 17.61
C MET A 849 -18.75 -6.33 18.31
N ARG A 850 -18.99 -5.90 19.56
CA ARG A 850 -20.18 -6.30 20.33
C ARG A 850 -21.50 -5.96 19.62
N TYR A 851 -21.60 -4.79 19.00
CA TYR A 851 -22.84 -4.35 18.36
C TYR A 851 -22.99 -4.98 16.98
N MET A 852 -21.86 -5.20 16.29
CA MET A 852 -21.84 -5.94 15.04
C MET A 852 -22.34 -7.38 15.21
N LEU A 853 -21.86 -8.08 16.25
CA LEU A 853 -22.33 -9.43 16.61
C LEU A 853 -23.81 -9.43 17.04
N LEU A 854 -24.20 -8.54 17.95
CA LEU A 854 -25.58 -8.52 18.48
C LEU A 854 -26.61 -8.14 17.41
N MET A 855 -26.38 -7.05 16.68
CA MET A 855 -27.33 -6.59 15.68
C MET A 855 -27.25 -7.42 14.39
N GLY A 856 -26.05 -7.90 14.03
CA GLY A 856 -25.85 -8.80 12.90
C GLY A 856 -26.52 -10.16 13.12
N SER A 857 -26.44 -10.73 14.33
CA SER A 857 -27.11 -12.02 14.63
C SER A 857 -28.63 -11.89 14.59
N GLN A 858 -29.18 -10.77 15.06
CA GLN A 858 -30.60 -10.46 14.90
C GLN A 858 -30.99 -10.43 13.41
N LEU A 859 -30.19 -9.75 12.58
CA LEU A 859 -30.44 -9.66 11.15
C LEU A 859 -30.29 -11.02 10.44
N MET A 860 -29.33 -11.85 10.86
CA MET A 860 -29.12 -13.21 10.34
C MET A 860 -30.32 -14.11 10.65
N VAL A 861 -30.80 -14.13 11.90
CA VAL A 861 -31.98 -14.92 12.29
C VAL A 861 -33.21 -14.48 11.51
N VAL A 862 -33.39 -13.17 11.32
CA VAL A 862 -34.48 -12.64 10.51
C VAL A 862 -34.33 -13.01 9.03
N ALA A 863 -33.13 -12.90 8.48
CA ALA A 863 -32.85 -13.27 7.09
C ALA A 863 -33.13 -14.76 6.84
N LEU A 864 -32.74 -15.64 7.76
CA LEU A 864 -33.05 -17.07 7.68
C LEU A 864 -34.56 -17.32 7.74
N GLY A 865 -35.26 -16.67 8.69
CA GLY A 865 -36.72 -16.81 8.81
C GLY A 865 -37.46 -16.33 7.56
N LEU A 866 -37.09 -15.15 7.04
CA LEU A 866 -37.64 -14.61 5.80
C LEU A 866 -37.31 -15.49 4.60
N PHE A 867 -36.09 -16.02 4.52
CA PHE A 867 -35.69 -16.96 3.48
C PHE A 867 -36.58 -18.22 3.51
N VAL A 868 -36.77 -18.85 4.67
CA VAL A 868 -37.62 -20.04 4.79
C VAL A 868 -39.08 -19.73 4.42
N ILE A 869 -39.61 -18.59 4.82
CA ILE A 869 -40.98 -18.16 4.46
C ILE A 869 -41.08 -17.97 2.93
N VAL A 870 -40.12 -17.28 2.31
CA VAL A 870 -40.13 -17.05 0.86
C VAL A 870 -39.95 -18.38 0.11
N ALA A 871 -39.04 -19.25 0.55
CA ALA A 871 -38.85 -20.56 -0.05
C ALA A 871 -40.09 -21.46 0.07
N ALA A 872 -40.82 -21.40 1.17
CA ALA A 872 -42.01 -22.22 1.40
C ALA A 872 -43.27 -21.70 0.69
N PHE A 873 -43.43 -20.37 0.55
CA PHE A 873 -44.70 -19.78 0.09
C PHE A 873 -44.59 -19.01 -1.23
N TRP A 874 -43.44 -18.41 -1.52
CA TRP A 874 -43.25 -17.60 -2.74
C TRP A 874 -42.67 -18.42 -3.88
N TRP A 875 -41.65 -19.23 -3.63
CA TRP A 875 -41.01 -20.04 -4.68
C TRP A 875 -41.99 -21.00 -5.38
N PRO A 876 -42.91 -21.70 -4.69
CA PRO A 876 -43.88 -22.56 -5.37
C PRO A 876 -44.86 -21.80 -6.28
N LEU A 877 -45.01 -20.49 -6.12
CA LEU A 877 -45.86 -19.64 -6.99
C LEU A 877 -45.15 -19.20 -8.26
N LEU A 878 -43.81 -19.29 -8.31
CA LEU A 878 -43.03 -18.99 -9.49
C LEU A 878 -43.11 -20.18 -10.45
N LYS A 879 -43.65 -19.97 -11.64
CA LYS A 879 -43.72 -21.00 -12.70
C LYS A 879 -42.28 -21.44 -13.04
N GLY A 880 -41.96 -22.72 -12.81
CA GLY A 880 -40.62 -23.29 -13.02
C GLY A 880 -39.95 -23.86 -11.76
N PHE A 881 -40.49 -23.60 -10.56
CA PHE A 881 -39.95 -24.09 -9.27
C PHE A 881 -40.80 -25.18 -8.60
N GLY A 882 -41.84 -25.64 -9.27
CA GLY A 882 -42.75 -26.67 -8.78
C GLY A 882 -43.42 -27.39 -9.93
N GLU A 883 -42.76 -28.43 -10.42
CA GLU A 883 -43.33 -29.71 -10.86
C GLU A 883 -42.22 -30.76 -10.93
#